data_AF-A0A485LAZ2-F1
#
_entry.id   AF-A0A485LAZ2-F1
#
_cell.length_a   1.000
_cell.length_b   1.000
_cell.length_c   1.000
_cell.angle_alpha   90.00
_cell.angle_beta   90.00
_cell.angle_gamma   90.00
#
_symmetry.space_group_name_H-M   'P 1'
#
loop_
_entity.id
_entity.type
_entity.pdbx_description
1 polymer ?
#
loop_
_entity_poly.entity_id
_entity_poly.type
_entity_poly.pdbx_seq_one_letter_code
_entity_poly.pdbx_strand_id
1 'polypeptide(L)'
;MARPAPRQSLLRPTQRFFLPSIDRVVPLHAQHALIHAVHLVLPWIGSTIGAVVLALVVVDALANNWALNDFVGNALQFRTPVAPLASPADLASYYTFGAGFGVANLSLVGHWMVDSTVRALANNSGDVYLLTAGTYTVEAKSPVDCAPFARNYTVDLATPVRLAYTDDSVTFLRGDSISHAFTNDLTENLPPSNASIAALEALGYHGARMQVKLHMTTIVPVVNTSTPQTAQIAWFLVYAKSFCTGCTPIAQLGRGVCNLTYAYVASTKTLQVKSSTSVVGSTFDLGLMFHRNVYSTIATILKYIGIFLAGAGFLASRKTVQWRDADDQKIEAMWSKVVDTIAPKYFPHLSHAIRFDLFCYNSDLCVVLFVASNLIDMQTSIMYLREVNVFNEVTPNFGMSLQLFAISTRLLWMNVGLVKLAKIVVHVVAPASYSGQSRLMGLLNLSSVTALYLSAIMLYYVPPYIEYNNKSRVDVRHKVEQLDGTRVDFFDSFYFRGSPAIGIGLVLNMAGVLAFDQVTLFAFWRRLKKNSLSRQAMYNSTSVLCEYVDDVHHATTDDKSAVMECKARRLSTLQWYFMSHMLCFGLPEKEMAKKKGVAVTATTTKDDPTSDGTNNVYIVAQDEGGHLFLLDDHLVAVKSLAFNIKILRNTAATIK
;
A
#
# COMPACT_ATOMS: atom_id res chain seq x y z
N MET A 1 18.35 17.52 -32.97
CA MET A 1 18.79 18.49 -31.96
C MET A 1 17.98 19.77 -32.12
N ALA A 2 16.98 19.99 -31.26
CA ALA A 2 16.29 21.26 -31.10
C ALA A 2 15.97 21.37 -29.61
N ARG A 3 16.49 22.39 -28.93
CA ARG A 3 16.28 22.62 -27.50
C ARG A 3 14.77 22.87 -27.25
N PRO A 4 14.15 22.27 -26.22
CA PRO A 4 12.81 22.66 -25.83
C PRO A 4 12.88 24.06 -25.19
N ALA A 5 12.11 25.00 -25.72
CA ALA A 5 11.95 26.32 -25.14
C ALA A 5 11.27 26.21 -23.76
N PRO A 6 11.74 26.96 -22.74
CA PRO A 6 11.11 26.96 -21.43
C PRO A 6 9.73 27.64 -21.50
N ARG A 7 8.79 27.15 -20.69
CA ARG A 7 7.50 27.79 -20.41
C ARG A 7 7.69 29.29 -20.23
N GLN A 8 7.16 30.12 -21.13
CA GLN A 8 6.77 31.48 -20.78
C GLN A 8 5.49 31.38 -19.95
N SER A 9 5.66 31.17 -18.64
CA SER A 9 4.63 31.52 -17.66
C SER A 9 4.58 33.04 -17.61
N LEU A 10 3.56 33.63 -18.23
CA LEU A 10 3.22 35.03 -18.02
C LEU A 10 2.90 35.23 -16.53
N LEU A 11 3.86 35.82 -15.83
CA LEU A 11 3.74 36.37 -14.49
C LEU A 11 2.54 37.31 -14.42
N ARG A 12 1.52 37.00 -13.60
CA ARG A 12 0.60 38.01 -13.06
C ARG A 12 0.21 37.72 -11.60
N PRO A 13 0.00 38.77 -10.80
CA PRO A 13 0.12 38.73 -9.35
C PRO A 13 -1.25 38.73 -8.68
N THR A 14 -1.92 37.58 -8.52
CA THR A 14 -3.20 37.54 -7.77
C THR A 14 -3.47 36.18 -7.11
N GLN A 15 -2.46 35.58 -6.49
CA GLN A 15 -2.68 34.52 -5.51
C GLN A 15 -1.90 34.88 -4.23
N ARG A 16 -2.50 35.73 -3.39
CA ARG A 16 -2.04 35.89 -1.99
C ARG A 16 -2.36 34.59 -1.26
N PHE A 17 -1.40 33.68 -1.21
CA PHE A 17 -1.36 32.60 -0.23
C PHE A 17 -0.39 33.04 0.87
N PHE A 18 -0.87 33.17 2.10
CA PHE A 18 -0.26 32.73 3.37
C PHE A 18 -1.03 33.36 4.55
N LEU A 19 -0.99 32.65 5.68
CA LEU A 19 -1.68 32.93 6.94
C LEU A 19 -1.62 34.42 7.34
N PRO A 20 -2.74 35.05 7.76
CA PRO A 20 -2.79 36.47 8.13
C PRO A 20 -1.91 36.86 9.34
N SER A 21 -1.22 35.91 9.97
CA SER A 21 -0.38 36.12 11.15
C SER A 21 1.12 36.28 10.86
N ILE A 22 1.60 36.06 9.63
CA ILE A 22 3.04 36.20 9.28
C ILE A 22 3.36 37.57 8.65
N ASP A 23 2.34 38.35 8.28
CA ASP A 23 2.46 39.66 7.62
C ASP A 23 3.19 40.74 8.45
N ARG A 24 3.53 40.47 9.72
CA ARG A 24 4.25 41.41 10.59
C ARG A 24 5.76 41.18 10.72
N VAL A 25 6.33 40.10 10.18
CA VAL A 25 7.72 39.72 10.53
C VAL A 25 8.68 39.63 9.33
N VAL A 26 8.19 39.57 8.08
CA VAL A 26 9.05 39.37 6.90
C VAL A 26 8.90 40.52 5.89
N PRO A 27 9.99 41.17 5.43
CA PRO A 27 9.92 42.27 4.46
C PRO A 27 9.32 41.82 3.12
N LEU A 28 8.50 42.70 2.52
CA LEU A 28 7.68 42.45 1.33
C LEU A 28 8.46 41.93 0.10
N HIS A 29 9.73 42.33 -0.04
CA HIS A 29 10.62 41.84 -1.11
C HIS A 29 11.09 40.40 -0.88
N ALA A 30 11.36 40.01 0.38
CA ALA A 30 11.70 38.64 0.73
C ALA A 30 10.49 37.71 0.58
N GLN A 31 9.27 38.19 0.90
CA GLN A 31 8.04 37.45 0.64
C GLN A 31 7.82 37.20 -0.86
N HIS A 32 7.99 38.22 -1.71
CA HIS A 32 7.87 38.04 -3.16
C HIS A 32 8.93 37.10 -3.74
N ALA A 33 10.19 37.20 -3.29
CA ALA A 33 11.25 36.29 -3.71
C ALA A 33 10.98 34.84 -3.25
N LEU A 34 10.48 34.65 -2.02
CA LEU A 34 10.08 33.35 -1.48
C LEU A 34 8.91 32.75 -2.26
N ILE A 35 7.86 33.53 -2.53
CA ILE A 35 6.70 33.10 -3.32
C ILE A 35 7.14 32.70 -4.74
N HIS A 36 8.02 33.49 -5.36
CA HIS A 36 8.53 33.21 -6.68
C HIS A 36 9.41 31.95 -6.71
N ALA A 37 10.23 31.73 -5.68
CA ALA A 37 11.02 30.51 -5.52
C ALA A 37 10.14 29.28 -5.25
N VAL A 38 9.13 29.40 -4.40
CA VAL A 38 8.16 28.33 -4.09
C VAL A 38 7.40 27.92 -5.35
N HIS A 39 6.89 28.87 -6.14
CA HIS A 39 6.20 28.56 -7.39
C HIS A 39 7.11 27.94 -8.45
N LEU A 40 8.40 28.24 -8.44
CA LEU A 40 9.36 27.63 -9.36
C LEU A 40 9.73 26.21 -8.94
N VAL A 41 9.92 25.96 -7.65
CA VAL A 41 10.48 24.72 -7.10
C VAL A 41 9.42 23.66 -6.83
N LEU A 42 8.23 24.05 -6.35
CA LEU A 42 7.18 23.11 -5.95
C LEU A 42 6.71 22.16 -7.08
N PRO A 43 6.57 22.59 -8.35
CA PRO A 43 6.23 21.69 -9.45
C PRO A 43 7.30 20.63 -9.74
N TRP A 44 8.58 20.98 -9.57
CA TRP A 44 9.69 20.04 -9.73
C TRP A 44 9.71 19.02 -8.60
N ILE A 45 9.52 19.46 -7.35
CA ILE A 45 9.39 18.56 -6.21
C ILE A 45 8.24 17.57 -6.44
N GLY A 46 7.05 18.06 -6.79
CA GLY A 46 5.90 17.19 -7.04
C GLY A 46 6.12 16.18 -8.18
N SER A 47 6.81 16.60 -9.24
CA SER A 47 7.16 15.71 -10.37
C SER A 47 8.18 14.64 -9.96
N THR A 48 9.20 15.00 -9.18
CA THR A 48 10.20 14.05 -8.68
C THR A 48 9.57 13.04 -7.73
N ILE A 49 8.73 13.48 -6.79
CA ILE A 49 8.02 12.56 -5.89
C ILE A 49 7.11 11.62 -6.69
N GLY A 50 6.39 12.13 -7.70
CA GLY A 50 5.57 11.30 -8.58
C GLY A 50 6.39 10.23 -9.33
N ALA A 51 7.58 10.57 -9.81
CA ALA A 51 8.48 9.61 -10.44
C ALA A 51 8.98 8.54 -9.45
N VAL A 52 9.29 8.93 -8.21
CA VAL A 52 9.68 7.98 -7.15
C VAL A 52 8.53 7.03 -6.82
N VAL A 53 7.31 7.53 -6.64
CA VAL A 53 6.14 6.69 -6.36
C VAL A 53 5.86 5.73 -7.52
N LEU A 54 6.01 6.17 -8.76
CA LEU A 54 5.91 5.29 -9.92
C LEU A 54 6.97 4.18 -9.89
N ALA A 55 8.22 4.52 -9.58
CA ALA A 55 9.28 3.51 -9.43
C ALA A 55 8.93 2.50 -8.33
N LEU A 56 8.33 2.94 -7.22
CA LEU A 56 7.89 2.05 -6.15
C LEU A 56 6.74 1.12 -6.56
N VAL A 57 5.80 1.59 -7.38
CA VAL A 57 4.76 0.73 -7.96
C VAL A 57 5.37 -0.35 -8.85
N VAL A 58 6.41 -0.01 -9.62
CA VAL A 58 7.15 -0.99 -10.44
C VAL A 58 7.91 -1.98 -9.56
N VAL A 59 8.61 -1.52 -8.53
CA VAL A 59 9.27 -2.39 -7.55
C VAL A 59 8.25 -3.31 -6.87
N ASP A 60 7.07 -2.80 -6.50
CA ASP A 60 6.02 -3.60 -5.90
C ASP A 60 5.45 -4.67 -6.85
N ALA A 61 5.30 -4.35 -8.14
CA ALA A 61 4.80 -5.28 -9.15
C ALA A 61 5.82 -6.39 -9.51
N LEU A 62 7.11 -6.16 -9.25
CA LEU A 62 8.18 -7.11 -9.59
C LEU A 62 8.76 -7.78 -8.35
N ALA A 63 9.34 -7.01 -7.44
CA ALA A 63 10.05 -7.54 -6.28
C ALA A 63 9.12 -8.11 -5.20
N ASN A 64 7.92 -7.52 -5.04
CA ASN A 64 6.88 -8.01 -4.13
C ASN A 64 5.86 -8.91 -4.86
N ASN A 65 6.25 -9.49 -5.99
CA ASN A 65 5.54 -10.59 -6.62
C ASN A 65 6.10 -11.91 -6.05
N TRP A 66 5.29 -12.58 -5.23
CA TRP A 66 5.71 -13.79 -4.51
C TRP A 66 6.10 -14.93 -5.45
N ALA A 67 5.42 -15.06 -6.60
CA ALA A 67 5.75 -16.07 -7.60
C ALA A 67 7.07 -15.77 -8.31
N LEU A 68 7.36 -14.50 -8.59
CA LEU A 68 8.64 -14.12 -9.21
C LEU A 68 9.80 -14.30 -8.23
N ASN A 69 9.62 -13.92 -6.96
CA ASN A 69 10.64 -14.10 -5.92
C ASN A 69 10.96 -15.59 -5.70
N ASP A 70 9.95 -16.45 -5.63
CA ASP A 70 10.10 -17.91 -5.57
C ASP A 70 10.82 -18.46 -6.81
N PHE A 71 10.47 -17.97 -8.02
CA PHE A 71 11.11 -18.37 -9.28
C PHE A 71 12.61 -18.03 -9.34
N VAL A 72 13.04 -16.88 -8.80
CA VAL A 72 14.46 -16.50 -8.75
C VAL A 72 15.28 -17.51 -7.94
N GLY A 73 14.66 -18.19 -6.97
CA GLY A 73 15.22 -19.39 -6.34
C GLY A 73 16.31 -19.15 -5.28
N ASN A 74 16.64 -17.89 -4.95
CA ASN A 74 17.65 -17.58 -3.93
C ASN A 74 17.32 -18.20 -2.55
N ALA A 75 16.04 -18.36 -2.21
CA ALA A 75 15.61 -18.97 -0.97
C ALA A 75 15.68 -20.51 -0.97
N LEU A 76 15.93 -21.15 -2.11
CA LEU A 76 16.03 -22.62 -2.19
C LEU A 76 17.18 -23.17 -1.35
N GLN A 77 18.19 -22.35 -1.03
CA GLN A 77 19.28 -22.75 -0.12
C GLN A 77 18.78 -23.21 1.25
N PHE A 78 17.61 -22.73 1.72
CA PHE A 78 17.05 -23.12 3.02
C PHE A 78 16.45 -24.54 3.01
N ARG A 79 16.36 -25.20 1.84
CA ARG A 79 16.00 -26.62 1.74
C ARG A 79 17.17 -27.54 2.14
N THR A 80 18.41 -27.08 2.05
CA THR A 80 19.62 -27.88 2.33
C THR A 80 19.54 -28.78 3.57
N PRO A 81 19.14 -28.29 4.77
CA PRO A 81 19.12 -29.13 5.97
C PRO A 81 18.07 -30.25 5.94
N VAL A 82 17.04 -30.13 5.11
CA VAL A 82 15.90 -31.07 5.04
C VAL A 82 15.80 -31.82 3.71
N ALA A 83 16.63 -31.47 2.74
CA ALA A 83 16.71 -32.11 1.43
C ALA A 83 16.87 -33.65 1.47
N PRO A 84 17.61 -34.27 2.41
CA PRO A 84 17.73 -35.73 2.43
C PRO A 84 16.54 -36.43 3.12
N LEU A 85 15.59 -35.70 3.68
CA LEU A 85 14.50 -36.27 4.48
C LEU A 85 13.34 -36.68 3.57
N ALA A 86 12.87 -37.93 3.69
CA ALA A 86 11.64 -38.38 3.03
C ALA A 86 10.41 -38.06 3.89
N SER A 87 10.58 -38.03 5.21
CA SER A 87 9.58 -37.67 6.19
C SER A 87 10.19 -36.91 7.37
N PRO A 88 9.39 -36.14 8.12
CA PRO A 88 9.86 -35.49 9.36
C PRO A 88 10.25 -36.48 10.46
N ALA A 89 9.77 -37.73 10.42
CA ALA A 89 10.23 -38.79 11.32
C ALA A 89 11.72 -39.11 11.12
N ASP A 90 12.26 -38.83 9.93
CA ASP A 90 13.68 -39.03 9.60
C ASP A 90 14.58 -37.96 10.23
N LEU A 91 14.03 -36.86 10.79
CA LEU A 91 14.85 -35.84 11.44
C LEU A 91 15.77 -36.43 12.51
N ALA A 92 15.26 -37.40 13.29
CA ALA A 92 16.01 -38.05 14.36
C ALA A 92 17.08 -39.03 13.86
N SER A 93 17.02 -39.48 12.60
CA SER A 93 18.06 -40.34 12.00
C SER A 93 19.19 -39.52 11.39
N TYR A 94 18.93 -38.28 10.95
CA TYR A 94 19.93 -37.38 10.37
C TYR A 94 20.55 -36.38 11.35
N TYR A 95 19.85 -36.07 12.44
CA TYR A 95 20.30 -35.11 13.45
C TYR A 95 20.20 -35.69 14.86
N THR A 96 21.22 -35.43 15.66
CA THR A 96 21.20 -35.70 17.10
C THR A 96 20.53 -34.53 17.81
N PHE A 97 19.41 -34.80 18.47
CA PHE A 97 18.71 -33.79 19.26
C PHE A 97 19.31 -33.65 20.66
N GLY A 98 19.30 -32.43 21.20
CA GLY A 98 19.66 -32.20 22.60
C GLY A 98 18.72 -32.96 23.53
N ALA A 99 19.24 -33.42 24.68
CA ALA A 99 18.47 -34.23 25.63
C ALA A 99 17.15 -33.52 26.05
N GLY A 100 15.99 -34.09 25.68
CA GLY A 100 14.66 -33.52 25.92
C GLY A 100 14.23 -32.38 24.97
N PHE A 101 14.91 -32.22 23.82
CA PHE A 101 14.61 -31.20 22.80
C PHE A 101 14.42 -31.82 21.40
N GLY A 102 14.12 -33.13 21.35
CA GLY A 102 13.72 -33.81 20.13
C GLY A 102 12.28 -33.52 19.74
N VAL A 103 11.94 -33.76 18.47
CA VAL A 103 10.62 -33.54 17.88
C VAL A 103 9.49 -34.21 18.69
N ALA A 104 9.76 -35.37 19.29
CA ALA A 104 8.81 -36.12 20.12
C ALA A 104 8.44 -35.43 21.45
N ASN A 105 9.17 -34.38 21.87
CA ASN A 105 8.88 -33.63 23.10
C ASN A 105 8.01 -32.38 22.86
N LEU A 106 7.69 -32.07 21.60
CA LEU A 106 6.84 -30.94 21.25
C LEU A 106 5.38 -31.23 21.59
N SER A 107 4.58 -30.18 21.77
CA SER A 107 3.11 -30.31 21.79
C SER A 107 2.58 -30.92 20.50
N LEU A 108 1.34 -31.45 20.52
CA LEU A 108 0.73 -32.08 19.36
C LEU A 108 0.66 -31.13 18.14
N VAL A 109 0.28 -29.88 18.37
CA VAL A 109 0.24 -28.86 17.31
C VAL A 109 1.65 -28.43 16.93
N GLY A 110 2.58 -28.35 17.88
CA GLY A 110 3.97 -28.03 17.61
C GLY A 110 4.63 -29.07 16.69
N HIS A 111 4.40 -30.35 16.97
CA HIS A 111 4.80 -31.47 16.14
C HIS A 111 4.19 -31.37 14.73
N TRP A 112 2.89 -31.12 14.63
CA TRP A 112 2.22 -30.94 13.33
C TRP A 112 2.78 -29.76 12.53
N MET A 113 3.08 -28.63 13.16
CA MET A 113 3.67 -27.47 12.49
C MET A 113 5.07 -27.78 11.92
N VAL A 114 5.91 -28.50 12.68
CA VAL A 114 7.22 -28.96 12.19
C VAL A 114 7.05 -29.97 11.05
N ASP A 115 6.13 -30.93 11.19
CA ASP A 115 5.85 -31.94 10.17
C ASP A 115 5.41 -31.29 8.86
N SER A 116 4.43 -30.39 8.91
CA SER A 116 3.91 -29.65 7.77
C SER A 116 5.01 -28.83 7.08
N THR A 117 5.80 -28.08 7.87
CA THR A 117 6.84 -27.18 7.33
C THR A 117 8.00 -27.95 6.71
N VAL A 118 8.49 -28.98 7.40
CA VAL A 118 9.63 -29.80 6.91
C VAL A 118 9.22 -30.58 5.68
N ARG A 119 8.01 -31.15 5.64
CA ARG A 119 7.50 -31.83 4.44
C ARG A 119 7.38 -30.87 3.25
N ALA A 120 6.89 -29.66 3.47
CA ALA A 120 6.79 -28.65 2.42
C ALA A 120 8.16 -28.18 1.89
N LEU A 121 9.18 -28.14 2.75
CA LEU A 121 10.55 -27.79 2.36
C LEU A 121 11.29 -28.94 1.67
N ALA A 122 11.14 -30.17 2.17
CA ALA A 122 11.81 -31.35 1.63
C ALA A 122 11.21 -31.77 0.28
N ASN A 123 9.89 -31.70 0.14
CA ASN A 123 9.23 -31.98 -1.12
C ASN A 123 9.37 -30.77 -2.05
N ASN A 124 9.81 -31.00 -3.30
CA ASN A 124 9.74 -29.99 -4.35
C ASN A 124 8.30 -29.80 -4.85
N SER A 125 7.36 -29.62 -3.93
CA SER A 125 5.95 -29.36 -4.20
C SER A 125 5.77 -27.92 -4.67
N GLY A 126 4.82 -27.70 -5.58
CA GLY A 126 4.42 -26.37 -6.01
C GLY A 126 3.48 -25.66 -5.02
N ASP A 127 3.45 -26.09 -3.75
CA ASP A 127 2.44 -25.72 -2.75
C ASP A 127 2.87 -24.54 -1.86
N VAL A 128 4.16 -24.22 -1.84
CA VAL A 128 4.73 -23.10 -1.08
C VAL A 128 5.48 -22.13 -1.98
N TYR A 129 5.56 -20.88 -1.54
CA TYR A 129 6.52 -19.88 -2.00
C TYR A 129 7.69 -19.83 -1.02
N LEU A 130 8.91 -19.94 -1.52
CA LEU A 130 10.14 -19.70 -0.78
C LEU A 130 10.70 -18.34 -1.20
N LEU A 131 10.60 -17.38 -0.29
CA LEU A 131 10.94 -15.99 -0.54
C LEU A 131 12.28 -15.64 0.08
N THR A 132 13.12 -14.93 -0.66
CA THR A 132 14.31 -14.29 -0.08
C THR A 132 13.90 -13.04 0.67
N ALA A 133 14.45 -12.86 1.87
CA ALA A 133 14.19 -11.73 2.75
C ALA A 133 15.49 -10.99 3.12
N GLY A 134 16.54 -11.17 2.32
CA GLY A 134 17.79 -10.44 2.43
C GLY A 134 18.85 -11.12 3.31
N THR A 135 20.02 -10.49 3.33
CA THR A 135 21.17 -10.87 4.15
C THR A 135 21.51 -9.71 5.07
N TYR A 136 21.72 -10.05 6.34
CA TYR A 136 21.91 -9.11 7.45
C TYR A 136 23.22 -9.37 8.16
N THR A 137 23.79 -8.35 8.78
CA THR A 137 24.96 -8.50 9.64
C THR A 137 24.50 -8.79 11.07
N VAL A 138 25.10 -9.76 11.73
CA VAL A 138 24.78 -10.12 13.10
C VAL A 138 25.41 -9.09 14.05
N GLU A 139 24.57 -8.36 14.77
CA GLU A 139 24.95 -7.47 15.86
C GLU A 139 24.47 -8.00 17.21
N ALA A 140 24.94 -7.40 18.32
CA ALA A 140 24.54 -7.81 19.67
C ALA A 140 23.03 -7.71 19.93
N LYS A 141 22.33 -6.82 19.21
CA LYS A 141 20.87 -6.65 19.29
C LYS A 141 20.09 -7.44 18.24
N SER A 142 20.76 -8.18 17.35
CA SER A 142 20.08 -8.94 16.31
C SER A 142 19.24 -10.07 16.92
N PRO A 143 18.09 -10.43 16.33
CA PRO A 143 17.20 -11.49 16.82
C PRO A 143 17.74 -12.91 16.56
N VAL A 144 19.05 -13.07 16.38
CA VAL A 144 19.74 -14.31 16.03
C VAL A 144 20.24 -14.99 17.30
N ASP A 145 19.59 -16.09 17.69
CA ASP A 145 19.88 -16.78 18.95
C ASP A 145 20.53 -18.15 18.73
N CYS A 146 21.80 -18.27 19.13
CA CYS A 146 22.56 -19.51 19.14
C CYS A 146 22.56 -20.21 20.51
N ALA A 147 22.18 -19.53 21.59
CA ALA A 147 22.33 -20.02 22.95
C ALA A 147 21.70 -21.41 23.21
N PRO A 148 20.55 -21.77 22.61
CA PRO A 148 19.91 -23.05 22.92
C PRO A 148 20.65 -24.30 22.41
N PHE A 149 21.73 -24.17 21.62
CA PHE A 149 22.62 -25.30 21.30
C PHE A 149 23.51 -25.72 22.47
N ALA A 150 23.64 -24.92 23.54
CA ALA A 150 24.43 -25.25 24.73
C ALA A 150 23.74 -26.35 25.56
N ARG A 151 23.88 -27.61 25.13
CA ARG A 151 23.22 -28.79 25.69
C ARG A 151 24.10 -30.04 25.60
N ASN A 152 23.59 -31.11 26.20
CA ASN A 152 24.15 -32.45 26.09
C ASN A 152 23.47 -33.22 24.94
N TYR A 153 24.30 -33.89 24.13
CA TYR A 153 23.88 -34.66 22.96
C TYR A 153 24.50 -36.05 23.02
N THR A 154 23.74 -37.09 22.75
CA THR A 154 24.24 -38.47 22.62
C THR A 154 24.68 -38.72 21.19
N VAL A 155 25.98 -38.75 20.93
CA VAL A 155 26.53 -38.77 19.56
C VAL A 155 27.32 -40.05 19.31
N ASP A 156 27.23 -40.55 18.07
CA ASP A 156 28.10 -41.61 17.58
C ASP A 156 29.12 -41.04 16.58
N LEU A 157 30.40 -41.02 16.98
CA LEU A 157 31.50 -40.51 16.16
C LEU A 157 31.77 -41.36 14.91
N ALA A 158 31.17 -42.55 14.77
CA ALA A 158 31.20 -43.32 13.53
C ALA A 158 30.41 -42.64 12.39
N THR A 159 29.51 -41.70 12.73
CA THR A 159 28.68 -40.96 11.77
C THR A 159 28.95 -39.46 11.85
N PRO A 160 28.71 -38.69 10.77
CA PRO A 160 28.85 -37.24 10.79
C PRO A 160 27.93 -36.62 11.86
N VAL A 161 28.52 -35.99 12.87
CA VAL A 161 27.76 -35.37 13.96
C VAL A 161 27.06 -34.11 13.46
N ARG A 162 25.73 -34.11 13.51
CA ARG A 162 24.89 -32.94 13.25
C ARG A 162 23.96 -32.76 14.44
N LEU A 163 23.88 -31.53 14.95
CA LEU A 163 23.11 -31.23 16.14
C LEU A 163 21.80 -30.54 15.75
N ALA A 164 20.74 -30.86 16.46
CA ALA A 164 19.47 -30.15 16.33
C ALA A 164 18.84 -29.90 17.69
N TYR A 165 17.93 -28.93 17.74
CA TYR A 165 17.03 -28.78 18.87
C TYR A 165 15.70 -28.22 18.40
N THR A 166 14.65 -28.55 19.14
CA THR A 166 13.31 -28.01 18.94
C THR A 166 12.78 -27.34 20.20
N ASP A 167 11.97 -26.30 20.01
CA ASP A 167 11.27 -25.59 21.09
C ASP A 167 9.97 -25.02 20.55
N ASP A 168 8.83 -25.39 21.15
CA ASP A 168 7.53 -24.78 20.89
C ASP A 168 7.01 -23.96 22.08
N SER A 169 6.24 -22.93 21.71
CA SER A 169 5.64 -21.97 22.63
C SER A 169 4.36 -21.36 22.07
N VAL A 170 3.55 -20.80 22.97
CA VAL A 170 2.41 -19.96 22.62
C VAL A 170 2.70 -18.54 23.13
N THR A 171 2.58 -17.56 22.24
CA THR A 171 2.63 -16.13 22.61
C THR A 171 1.26 -15.70 23.09
N PHE A 172 1.24 -15.14 24.29
CA PHE A 172 0.09 -14.52 24.92
C PHE A 172 0.21 -12.99 24.86
N LEU A 173 -0.89 -12.31 24.55
CA LEU A 173 -0.96 -10.86 24.45
C LEU A 173 -2.08 -10.29 25.33
N ARG A 174 -1.86 -9.10 25.91
CA ARG A 174 -2.88 -8.35 26.64
C ARG A 174 -2.99 -6.93 26.10
N GLY A 175 -4.22 -6.44 25.98
CA GLY A 175 -4.48 -5.08 25.50
C GLY A 175 -4.13 -4.89 24.03
N ASP A 176 -4.46 -3.74 23.48
CA ASP A 176 -4.18 -3.34 22.11
C ASP A 176 -3.57 -1.93 22.10
N SER A 177 -3.24 -1.43 20.92
CA SER A 177 -2.67 -0.08 20.76
C SER A 177 -3.52 1.04 21.36
N ILE A 178 -4.84 0.89 21.45
CA ILE A 178 -5.74 1.89 22.06
C ILE A 178 -5.66 1.74 23.59
N SER A 179 -5.78 0.53 24.14
CA SER A 179 -5.65 0.35 25.60
C SER A 179 -4.27 0.75 26.10
N HIS A 180 -3.21 0.48 25.35
CA HIS A 180 -1.84 0.94 25.68
C HIS A 180 -1.71 2.47 25.75
N ALA A 181 -2.53 3.20 25.00
CA ALA A 181 -2.50 4.65 24.98
C ALA A 181 -3.31 5.29 26.12
N PHE A 182 -4.35 4.59 26.60
CA PHE A 182 -5.32 5.13 27.57
C PHE A 182 -5.34 4.43 28.93
N THR A 183 -4.57 3.36 29.11
CA THR A 183 -4.53 2.54 30.33
C THR A 183 -3.09 2.16 30.71
N ASN A 184 -2.93 1.54 31.88
CA ASN A 184 -1.63 1.11 32.43
C ASN A 184 -1.32 -0.38 32.17
N ASP A 185 -1.91 -0.98 31.14
CA ASP A 185 -1.72 -2.41 30.81
C ASP A 185 -0.28 -2.80 30.42
N LEU A 186 0.59 -1.82 30.16
CA LEU A 186 2.02 -2.00 29.91
C LEU A 186 2.89 -1.93 31.17
N THR A 187 2.36 -1.44 32.30
CA THR A 187 3.14 -1.16 33.51
C THR A 187 2.59 -1.84 34.76
N GLU A 188 1.27 -2.02 34.85
CA GLU A 188 0.60 -2.62 36.00
C GLU A 188 0.19 -4.08 35.74
N ASN A 189 0.14 -4.89 36.80
CA ASN A 189 -0.30 -6.30 36.75
C ASN A 189 0.42 -7.13 35.68
N LEU A 190 1.72 -6.87 35.50
CA LEU A 190 2.55 -7.63 34.57
C LEU A 190 2.80 -9.04 35.14
N PRO A 191 2.73 -10.08 34.31
CA PRO A 191 2.94 -11.44 34.75
C PRO A 191 4.41 -11.67 35.16
N PRO A 192 4.66 -12.55 36.16
CA PRO A 192 6.02 -13.00 36.47
C PRO A 192 6.64 -13.78 35.30
N SER A 193 7.97 -13.90 35.28
CA SER A 193 8.71 -14.50 34.16
C SER A 193 8.33 -15.94 33.80
N ASN A 194 7.67 -16.65 34.73
CA ASN A 194 7.25 -18.06 34.59
C ASN A 194 5.75 -18.24 34.88
N ALA A 195 4.92 -17.24 34.56
CA ALA A 195 3.47 -17.32 34.76
C ALA A 195 2.88 -18.53 34.01
N SER A 196 1.97 -19.26 34.68
CA SER A 196 1.18 -20.31 34.02
C SER A 196 0.16 -19.70 33.06
N ILE A 197 -0.32 -20.51 32.13
CA ILE A 197 -1.38 -20.13 31.18
C ILE A 197 -2.62 -19.66 31.95
N ALA A 198 -3.05 -20.38 32.98
CA ALA A 198 -4.19 -19.96 33.80
C ALA A 198 -3.97 -18.61 34.52
N ALA A 199 -2.73 -18.31 34.93
CA ALA A 199 -2.41 -17.01 35.54
C ALA A 199 -2.41 -15.87 34.51
N LEU A 200 -1.95 -16.14 33.28
CA LEU A 200 -2.05 -15.21 32.15
C LEU A 200 -3.53 -14.99 31.78
N GLU A 201 -4.30 -16.07 31.72
CA GLU A 201 -5.76 -16.21 31.78
C GLU A 201 -6.41 -15.11 32.63
N ALA A 202 -6.14 -15.23 33.93
CA ALA A 202 -6.67 -14.36 34.97
C ALA A 202 -6.22 -12.89 34.85
N LEU A 203 -5.07 -12.63 34.23
CA LEU A 203 -4.54 -11.29 33.99
C LEU A 203 -5.05 -10.65 32.69
N GLY A 204 -5.91 -11.34 31.93
CA GLY A 204 -6.51 -10.85 30.68
C GLY A 204 -5.61 -11.02 29.45
N TYR A 205 -4.66 -11.95 29.50
CA TYR A 205 -3.86 -12.32 28.34
C TYR A 205 -4.56 -13.41 27.53
N HIS A 206 -4.47 -13.32 26.21
CA HIS A 206 -5.04 -14.33 25.29
C HIS A 206 -3.97 -14.91 24.37
N GLY A 207 -4.09 -16.19 24.05
CA GLY A 207 -3.20 -16.87 23.10
C GLY A 207 -3.36 -16.28 21.70
N ALA A 208 -2.28 -15.72 21.14
CA ALA A 208 -2.32 -14.95 19.90
C ALA A 208 -1.45 -15.53 18.76
N ARG A 209 -0.52 -16.42 19.09
CA ARG A 209 0.37 -17.05 18.11
C ARG A 209 0.96 -18.34 18.67
N MET A 210 0.87 -19.42 17.91
CA MET A 210 1.65 -20.64 18.16
C MET A 210 2.95 -20.57 17.37
N GLN A 211 4.05 -21.01 17.97
CA GLN A 211 5.35 -20.88 17.33
C GLN A 211 6.26 -22.06 17.68
N VAL A 212 6.99 -22.56 16.69
CA VAL A 212 7.90 -23.70 16.84
C VAL A 212 9.21 -23.40 16.14
N LYS A 213 10.31 -23.56 16.87
CA LYS A 213 11.66 -23.38 16.37
C LYS A 213 12.32 -24.74 16.19
N LEU A 214 12.83 -25.00 15.00
CA LEU A 214 13.73 -26.11 14.69
C LEU A 214 15.06 -25.51 14.24
N HIS A 215 16.11 -25.77 14.99
CA HIS A 215 17.46 -25.38 14.62
C HIS A 215 18.26 -26.62 14.27
N MET A 216 19.05 -26.53 13.19
CA MET A 216 19.82 -27.65 12.64
C MET A 216 21.22 -27.15 12.28
N THR A 217 22.27 -27.79 12.78
CA THR A 217 23.64 -27.44 12.41
C THR A 217 24.07 -28.15 11.13
N THR A 218 25.08 -27.62 10.45
CA THR A 218 25.92 -28.44 9.58
C THR A 218 26.75 -29.42 10.41
N ILE A 219 27.62 -30.18 9.73
CA ILE A 219 28.52 -31.13 10.40
C ILE A 219 29.38 -30.41 11.44
N VAL A 220 29.40 -30.95 12.65
CA VAL A 220 30.25 -30.50 13.77
C VAL A 220 31.53 -31.32 13.78
N PRO A 221 32.72 -30.70 13.66
CA PRO A 221 33.99 -31.43 13.68
C PRO A 221 34.33 -31.84 15.12
N VAL A 222 33.89 -33.02 15.55
CA VAL A 222 34.15 -33.54 16.89
C VAL A 222 35.37 -34.45 16.90
N VAL A 223 36.41 -34.06 17.65
CA VAL A 223 37.53 -34.95 17.98
C VAL A 223 37.21 -35.72 19.25
N ASN A 224 37.63 -36.98 19.32
CA ASN A 224 37.46 -37.85 20.49
C ASN A 224 38.38 -37.42 21.65
N THR A 225 38.03 -36.32 22.31
CA THR A 225 38.73 -35.78 23.48
C THR A 225 37.77 -35.06 24.43
N SER A 226 38.04 -35.19 25.72
CA SER A 226 37.34 -34.48 26.80
C SER A 226 37.83 -33.03 26.97
N THR A 227 38.91 -32.65 26.29
CA THR A 227 39.37 -31.26 26.26
C THR A 227 38.38 -30.38 25.48
N PRO A 228 38.03 -29.18 25.98
CA PRO A 228 37.16 -28.26 25.25
C PRO A 228 37.73 -27.92 23.87
N GLN A 229 36.87 -28.03 22.86
CA GLN A 229 37.11 -27.69 21.46
C GLN A 229 36.18 -26.54 21.10
N THR A 230 36.63 -25.64 20.22
CA THR A 230 35.84 -24.51 19.76
C THR A 230 35.81 -24.51 18.24
N ALA A 231 34.61 -24.38 17.66
CA ALA A 231 34.44 -24.30 16.22
C ALA A 231 33.30 -23.36 15.85
N GLN A 232 33.46 -22.66 14.74
CA GLN A 232 32.40 -21.91 14.09
C GLN A 232 31.61 -22.85 13.18
N ILE A 233 30.30 -22.94 13.40
CA ILE A 233 29.44 -23.92 12.74
C ILE A 233 28.27 -23.20 12.10
N ALA A 234 28.07 -23.47 10.81
CA ALA A 234 26.89 -23.00 10.12
C ALA A 234 25.64 -23.71 10.64
N TRP A 235 24.52 -23.01 10.66
CA TRP A 235 23.27 -23.56 11.13
C TRP A 235 22.10 -22.99 10.35
N PHE A 236 20.98 -23.70 10.39
CA PHE A 236 19.73 -23.37 9.74
C PHE A 236 18.60 -23.27 10.76
N LEU A 237 17.73 -22.28 10.55
CA LEU A 237 16.50 -22.06 11.29
C LEU A 237 15.30 -22.43 10.44
N VAL A 238 14.38 -23.21 11.00
CA VAL A 238 13.00 -23.27 10.57
C VAL A 238 12.15 -22.82 11.75
N TYR A 239 11.59 -21.62 11.65
CA TYR A 239 10.76 -21.02 12.69
C TYR A 239 9.32 -20.88 12.19
N ALA A 240 8.54 -21.95 12.42
CA ALA A 240 7.15 -22.03 12.05
C ALA A 240 6.28 -21.21 13.01
N LYS A 241 5.33 -20.45 12.47
CA LYS A 241 4.39 -19.61 13.20
C LYS A 241 2.99 -19.83 12.65
N SER A 242 2.03 -20.02 13.54
CA SER A 242 0.61 -20.10 13.20
C SER A 242 -0.21 -19.13 14.03
N PHE A 243 -1.25 -18.56 13.42
CA PHE A 243 -2.09 -17.50 13.98
C PHE A 243 -3.47 -18.00 14.41
N CYS A 244 -3.72 -19.30 14.28
CA CYS A 244 -4.83 -19.98 14.93
C CYS A 244 -4.44 -21.44 15.22
N THR A 245 -5.11 -22.08 16.16
CA THR A 245 -4.87 -23.52 16.42
C THR A 245 -5.24 -24.35 15.19
N GLY A 246 -4.27 -25.06 14.61
CA GLY A 246 -4.47 -25.88 13.41
C GLY A 246 -4.44 -25.12 12.07
N CYS A 247 -4.25 -23.79 12.08
CA CYS A 247 -4.01 -23.03 10.85
C CYS A 247 -2.68 -23.41 10.23
N THR A 248 -2.63 -23.42 8.90
CA THR A 248 -1.40 -23.65 8.13
C THR A 248 -0.32 -22.64 8.54
N PRO A 249 0.88 -23.09 8.95
CA PRO A 249 1.90 -22.20 9.45
C PRO A 249 2.60 -21.44 8.30
N ILE A 250 3.08 -20.24 8.61
CA ILE A 250 4.17 -19.61 7.86
C ILE A 250 5.49 -20.05 8.49
N ALA A 251 6.60 -20.04 7.75
CA ALA A 251 7.90 -20.31 8.36
C ALA A 251 8.91 -19.20 8.04
N GLN A 252 9.57 -18.71 9.09
CA GLN A 252 10.78 -17.93 8.95
C GLN A 252 11.96 -18.90 8.79
N LEU A 253 12.73 -18.70 7.74
CA LEU A 253 13.91 -19.50 7.41
C LEU A 253 15.15 -18.67 7.66
N GLY A 254 16.18 -19.31 8.21
CA GLY A 254 17.41 -18.61 8.57
C GLY A 254 18.62 -19.46 8.29
N ARG A 255 19.74 -18.82 7.98
CA ARG A 255 21.05 -19.44 7.91
C ARG A 255 22.07 -18.49 8.52
N GLY A 256 22.85 -18.98 9.47
CA GLY A 256 23.87 -18.19 10.15
C GLY A 256 25.03 -19.04 10.63
N VAL A 257 25.88 -18.45 11.47
CA VAL A 257 27.04 -19.12 12.07
C VAL A 257 27.02 -18.92 13.59
N CYS A 258 27.18 -20.01 14.34
CA CYS A 258 27.35 -20.00 15.79
C CYS A 258 28.78 -20.41 16.14
N ASN A 259 29.32 -19.82 17.22
CA ASN A 259 30.55 -20.29 17.83
C ASN A 259 30.21 -21.26 18.96
N LEU A 260 30.54 -22.55 18.77
CA LEU A 260 30.28 -23.59 19.77
C LEU A 260 31.56 -23.95 20.49
N THR A 261 31.49 -24.06 21.83
CA THR A 261 32.53 -24.69 22.65
C THR A 261 31.99 -25.98 23.24
N TYR A 262 32.61 -27.10 22.91
CA TYR A 262 32.13 -28.43 23.26
C TYR A 262 33.25 -29.38 23.71
N ALA A 263 32.90 -30.43 24.45
CA ALA A 263 33.80 -31.50 24.85
C ALA A 263 33.12 -32.86 24.65
N TYR A 264 33.87 -33.86 24.16
CA TYR A 264 33.34 -35.21 23.96
C TYR A 264 33.76 -36.13 25.10
N VAL A 265 32.79 -36.78 25.72
CA VAL A 265 33.00 -37.74 26.80
C VAL A 265 32.79 -39.15 26.25
N ALA A 266 33.90 -39.86 26.03
CA ALA A 266 33.89 -41.17 25.38
C ALA A 266 33.16 -42.25 26.18
N SER A 267 33.21 -42.21 27.52
CA SER A 267 32.57 -43.21 28.39
C SER A 267 31.05 -43.23 28.26
N THR A 268 30.43 -42.08 28.03
CA THR A 268 28.98 -41.91 27.90
C THR A 268 28.52 -41.68 26.47
N LYS A 269 29.47 -41.59 25.51
CA LYS A 269 29.21 -41.17 24.12
C LYS A 269 28.44 -39.84 24.05
N THR A 270 28.76 -38.91 24.94
CA THR A 270 28.06 -37.63 25.02
C THR A 270 28.93 -36.47 24.57
N LEU A 271 28.42 -35.65 23.67
CA LEU A 271 28.95 -34.33 23.37
C LEU A 271 28.30 -33.30 24.29
N GLN A 272 29.11 -32.63 25.11
CA GLN A 272 28.68 -31.56 25.99
C GLN A 272 29.02 -30.22 25.34
N VAL A 273 28.02 -29.51 24.84
CA VAL A 273 28.18 -28.14 24.34
C VAL A 273 28.07 -27.19 25.53
N LYS A 274 29.21 -26.69 26.01
CA LYS A 274 29.31 -25.83 27.20
C LYS A 274 28.81 -24.42 26.94
N SER A 275 29.10 -23.87 25.76
CA SER A 275 28.64 -22.55 25.33
C SER A 275 28.37 -22.52 23.85
N SER A 276 27.37 -21.74 23.47
CA SER A 276 27.01 -21.46 22.08
C SER A 276 26.64 -19.99 21.97
N THR A 277 27.35 -19.24 21.13
CA THR A 277 27.11 -17.80 20.97
C THR A 277 27.08 -17.39 19.49
N SER A 278 26.27 -16.38 19.19
CA SER A 278 26.20 -15.78 17.85
C SER A 278 27.50 -15.03 17.55
N VAL A 279 28.03 -15.18 16.34
CA VAL A 279 29.27 -14.50 15.93
C VAL A 279 28.95 -13.08 15.46
N VAL A 280 29.30 -12.07 16.25
CA VAL A 280 29.10 -10.65 15.89
C VAL A 280 29.92 -10.32 14.63
N GLY A 281 29.32 -9.60 13.69
CA GLY A 281 29.91 -9.27 12.38
C GLY A 281 29.74 -10.35 11.31
N SER A 282 29.23 -11.54 11.66
CA SER A 282 28.91 -12.58 10.67
C SER A 282 27.65 -12.25 9.88
N THR A 283 27.42 -12.96 8.78
CA THR A 283 26.21 -12.81 7.95
C THR A 283 25.10 -13.76 8.39
N PHE A 284 23.87 -13.28 8.40
CA PHE A 284 22.65 -14.05 8.59
C PHE A 284 21.74 -13.89 7.37
N ASP A 285 21.48 -14.97 6.65
CA ASP A 285 20.55 -14.99 5.53
C ASP A 285 19.14 -15.27 6.05
N LEU A 286 18.17 -14.44 5.65
CA LEU A 286 16.78 -14.56 6.02
C LEU A 286 15.94 -14.99 4.81
N GLY A 287 15.02 -15.91 5.03
CA GLY A 287 13.99 -16.30 4.08
C GLY A 287 12.65 -16.49 4.75
N LEU A 288 11.61 -16.60 3.93
CA LEU A 288 10.25 -16.85 4.37
C LEU A 288 9.61 -17.94 3.52
N MET A 289 8.79 -18.76 4.15
CA MET A 289 7.94 -19.74 3.51
C MET A 289 6.48 -19.36 3.72
N PHE A 290 5.76 -19.20 2.63
CA PHE A 290 4.31 -19.01 2.63
C PHE A 290 3.64 -20.09 1.81
N HIS A 291 2.42 -20.47 2.19
CA HIS A 291 1.61 -21.33 1.34
C HIS A 291 1.10 -20.56 0.13
N ARG A 292 1.12 -21.21 -1.03
CA ARG A 292 0.53 -20.64 -2.23
C ARG A 292 -0.97 -20.56 -2.07
N ASN A 293 -1.52 -19.44 -2.51
CA ASN A 293 -2.95 -19.18 -2.45
C ASN A 293 -3.39 -18.52 -3.76
N VAL A 294 -4.51 -19.00 -4.30
CA VAL A 294 -5.18 -18.45 -5.49
C VAL A 294 -5.43 -16.94 -5.33
N TYR A 295 -5.71 -16.47 -4.12
CA TYR A 295 -5.88 -15.05 -3.82
C TYR A 295 -4.66 -14.20 -4.22
N SER A 296 -3.44 -14.66 -3.90
CA SER A 296 -2.21 -13.94 -4.26
C SER A 296 -2.00 -13.86 -5.80
N THR A 297 -2.39 -14.92 -6.51
CA THR A 297 -2.37 -14.95 -7.98
C THR A 297 -3.40 -14.00 -8.58
N ILE A 298 -4.65 -14.02 -8.09
CA ILE A 298 -5.70 -13.09 -8.53
C ILE A 298 -5.28 -11.65 -8.28
N ALA A 299 -4.76 -11.34 -7.09
CA ALA A 299 -4.26 -10.02 -6.76
C ALA A 299 -3.19 -9.54 -7.74
N THR A 300 -2.26 -10.41 -8.11
CA THR A 300 -1.20 -10.11 -9.09
C THR A 300 -1.78 -9.85 -10.48
N ILE A 301 -2.76 -10.64 -10.94
CA ILE A 301 -3.43 -10.45 -12.23
C ILE A 301 -4.15 -9.09 -12.26
N LEU A 302 -4.94 -8.77 -11.22
CA LEU A 302 -5.64 -7.48 -11.12
C LEU A 302 -4.66 -6.30 -11.16
N LYS A 303 -3.49 -6.44 -10.51
CA LYS A 303 -2.45 -5.42 -10.53
C LYS A 303 -1.91 -5.18 -11.95
N TYR A 304 -1.61 -6.25 -12.70
CA TYR A 304 -1.12 -6.11 -14.07
C TYR A 304 -2.18 -5.56 -15.03
N ILE A 305 -3.45 -5.95 -14.88
CA ILE A 305 -4.56 -5.35 -15.64
C ILE A 305 -4.66 -3.85 -15.31
N GLY A 306 -4.57 -3.48 -14.03
CA GLY A 306 -4.57 -2.09 -13.59
C GLY A 306 -3.43 -1.26 -14.19
N ILE A 307 -2.21 -1.81 -14.21
CA ILE A 307 -1.03 -1.18 -14.83
C ILE A 307 -1.24 -1.00 -16.34
N PHE A 308 -1.76 -2.02 -17.02
CA PHE A 308 -2.05 -1.96 -18.46
C PHE A 308 -3.07 -0.88 -18.78
N LEU A 309 -4.20 -0.84 -18.06
CA LEU A 309 -5.25 0.16 -18.27
C LEU A 309 -4.75 1.58 -17.97
N ALA A 310 -3.96 1.76 -16.90
CA ALA A 310 -3.35 3.04 -16.58
C ALA A 310 -2.41 3.51 -17.69
N GLY A 311 -1.51 2.64 -18.15
CA GLY A 311 -0.55 2.95 -19.20
C GLY A 311 -1.22 3.24 -20.55
N ALA A 312 -2.11 2.36 -21.00
CA ALA A 312 -2.76 2.49 -22.30
C ALA A 312 -3.73 3.69 -22.34
N GLY A 313 -4.56 3.86 -21.30
CA GLY A 313 -5.45 5.02 -21.19
C GLY A 313 -4.68 6.34 -21.09
N PHE A 314 -3.56 6.39 -20.36
CA PHE A 314 -2.72 7.59 -20.34
C PHE A 314 -2.08 7.88 -21.69
N LEU A 315 -1.57 6.86 -22.40
CA LEU A 315 -1.03 7.02 -23.74
C LEU A 315 -2.08 7.55 -24.72
N ALA A 316 -3.33 7.08 -24.63
CA ALA A 316 -4.45 7.64 -25.39
C ALA A 316 -4.67 9.13 -25.09
N SER A 317 -4.59 9.53 -23.81
CA SER A 317 -4.74 10.93 -23.37
C SER A 317 -3.63 11.86 -23.89
N ARG A 318 -2.49 11.34 -24.36
CA ARG A 318 -1.42 12.13 -24.97
C ARG A 318 -1.81 12.71 -26.34
N LYS A 319 -2.82 12.13 -26.98
CA LYS A 319 -3.46 12.68 -28.18
C LYS A 319 -4.78 13.35 -27.82
N THR A 320 -5.22 14.27 -28.67
CA THR A 320 -6.46 15.00 -28.44
C THR A 320 -7.63 14.08 -28.76
N VAL A 321 -8.42 13.70 -27.76
CA VAL A 321 -9.60 12.85 -27.96
C VAL A 321 -10.69 13.66 -28.66
N GLN A 322 -11.45 13.05 -29.56
CA GLN A 322 -12.57 13.71 -30.24
C GLN A 322 -13.71 13.98 -29.27
N TRP A 323 -14.37 15.13 -29.42
CA TRP A 323 -15.55 15.47 -28.62
C TRP A 323 -16.70 14.55 -29.02
N ARG A 324 -17.40 14.01 -28.01
CA ARG A 324 -18.50 13.07 -28.20
C ARG A 324 -19.81 13.70 -27.74
N ASP A 325 -20.86 13.48 -28.51
CA ASP A 325 -22.22 13.70 -28.04
C ASP A 325 -22.77 12.37 -27.54
N ALA A 326 -23.50 12.39 -26.43
CA ALA A 326 -24.28 11.24 -26.01
C ALA A 326 -25.44 11.06 -26.99
N ASP A 327 -25.59 9.86 -27.54
CA ASP A 327 -26.74 9.50 -28.36
C ASP A 327 -27.69 8.68 -27.50
N ASP A 328 -28.65 9.35 -26.85
CA ASP A 328 -29.63 8.74 -25.94
C ASP A 328 -30.45 7.61 -26.59
N GLN A 329 -30.43 7.51 -27.93
CA GLN A 329 -31.14 6.49 -28.69
C GLN A 329 -30.29 5.24 -28.98
N LYS A 330 -28.98 5.24 -28.67
CA LYS A 330 -28.11 4.09 -28.87
C LYS A 330 -27.63 3.52 -27.54
N ILE A 331 -28.02 2.27 -27.26
CA ILE A 331 -27.45 1.50 -26.16
C ILE A 331 -26.00 1.17 -26.51
N GLU A 332 -25.03 1.80 -25.84
CA GLU A 332 -23.63 1.48 -26.02
C GLU A 332 -23.33 0.06 -25.52
N ALA A 333 -22.65 -0.73 -26.34
CA ALA A 333 -22.19 -2.05 -25.94
C ALA A 333 -21.09 -1.92 -24.87
N MET A 334 -21.05 -2.85 -23.90
CA MET A 334 -19.99 -2.87 -22.89
C MET A 334 -18.59 -2.95 -23.53
N TRP A 335 -18.46 -3.68 -24.64
CA TRP A 335 -17.23 -3.75 -25.42
C TRP A 335 -16.80 -2.40 -26.01
N SER A 336 -17.72 -1.62 -26.59
CA SER A 336 -17.37 -0.31 -27.15
C SER A 336 -16.89 0.64 -26.06
N LYS A 337 -17.50 0.59 -24.86
CA LYS A 337 -17.07 1.37 -23.70
C LYS A 337 -15.66 1.00 -23.24
N VAL A 338 -15.32 -0.29 -23.22
CA VAL A 338 -13.95 -0.75 -22.89
C VAL A 338 -12.94 -0.29 -23.93
N VAL A 339 -13.24 -0.48 -25.22
CA VAL A 339 -12.37 -0.01 -26.31
C VAL A 339 -12.17 1.49 -26.23
N ASP A 340 -13.22 2.26 -25.97
CA ASP A 340 -13.16 3.71 -25.85
C ASP A 340 -12.38 4.19 -24.63
N THR A 341 -12.33 3.40 -23.56
CA THR A 341 -11.52 3.69 -22.37
C THR A 341 -10.02 3.57 -22.66
N ILE A 342 -9.62 2.73 -23.63
CA ILE A 342 -8.20 2.42 -23.88
C ILE A 342 -7.70 3.03 -25.19
N ALA A 343 -8.58 3.10 -26.20
CA ALA A 343 -8.29 3.49 -27.57
C ALA A 343 -9.44 4.35 -28.15
N PRO A 344 -9.72 5.54 -27.57
CA PRO A 344 -10.74 6.43 -28.09
C PRO A 344 -10.35 6.99 -29.47
N LYS A 345 -11.34 7.43 -30.24
CA LYS A 345 -11.09 8.23 -31.46
C LYS A 345 -10.36 9.53 -31.11
N TYR A 346 -9.26 9.82 -31.81
CA TYR A 346 -8.41 10.96 -31.52
C TYR A 346 -8.03 11.75 -32.79
N PHE A 347 -7.69 13.02 -32.59
CA PHE A 347 -6.96 13.83 -33.55
C PHE A 347 -5.45 13.71 -33.27
N PRO A 348 -4.58 13.72 -34.31
CA PRO A 348 -3.13 13.53 -34.16
C PRO A 348 -2.39 14.70 -33.49
N HIS A 349 -3.11 15.58 -32.78
CA HIS A 349 -2.55 16.69 -32.01
C HIS A 349 -2.23 16.30 -30.57
N LEU A 350 -1.12 16.81 -30.03
CA LEU A 350 -0.72 16.58 -28.65
C LEU A 350 -1.70 17.23 -27.67
N SER A 351 -2.07 16.48 -26.63
CA SER A 351 -2.84 16.96 -25.48
C SER A 351 -2.00 16.87 -24.21
N HIS A 352 -2.08 17.89 -23.35
CA HIS A 352 -1.40 17.94 -22.04
C HIS A 352 -2.43 18.16 -20.93
N ALA A 353 -3.62 17.57 -21.08
CA ALA A 353 -4.74 17.80 -20.18
C ALA A 353 -4.52 17.24 -18.77
N ILE A 354 -3.88 16.07 -18.65
CA ILE A 354 -3.72 15.35 -17.38
C ILE A 354 -2.31 14.74 -17.30
N ARG A 355 -1.71 14.75 -16.12
CA ARG A 355 -0.45 14.04 -15.80
C ARG A 355 -0.70 12.58 -15.45
N PHE A 356 0.32 11.72 -15.53
CA PHE A 356 0.15 10.27 -15.33
C PHE A 356 -0.32 9.90 -13.91
N ASP A 357 0.28 10.49 -12.89
CA ASP A 357 -0.09 10.31 -11.48
C ASP A 357 -1.55 10.71 -11.23
N LEU A 358 -1.94 11.88 -11.71
CA LEU A 358 -3.30 12.41 -11.59
C LEU A 358 -4.33 11.54 -12.33
N PHE A 359 -3.97 11.02 -13.50
CA PHE A 359 -4.76 10.07 -14.26
C PHE A 359 -5.01 8.78 -13.45
N CYS A 360 -3.95 8.23 -12.84
CA CYS A 360 -4.07 6.97 -12.10
C CYS A 360 -4.96 7.11 -10.84
N TYR A 361 -4.77 8.17 -10.05
CA TYR A 361 -5.50 8.34 -8.79
C TYR A 361 -6.96 8.78 -8.96
N ASN A 362 -7.28 9.47 -10.07
CA ASN A 362 -8.67 9.83 -10.34
C ASN A 362 -9.43 8.76 -11.13
N SER A 363 -8.76 7.84 -11.82
CA SER A 363 -9.41 6.77 -12.58
C SER A 363 -10.01 5.71 -11.64
N ASP A 364 -11.33 5.53 -11.69
CA ASP A 364 -12.05 4.55 -10.87
C ASP A 364 -11.61 3.13 -11.18
N LEU A 365 -11.41 2.80 -12.45
CA LEU A 365 -10.94 1.47 -12.86
C LEU A 365 -9.56 1.17 -12.28
N CYS A 366 -8.64 2.13 -12.33
CA CYS A 366 -7.30 1.96 -11.77
C CYS A 366 -7.37 1.80 -10.25
N VAL A 367 -8.07 2.70 -9.56
CA VAL A 367 -8.16 2.65 -8.09
C VAL A 367 -8.85 1.37 -7.62
N VAL A 368 -9.97 0.95 -8.23
CA VAL A 368 -10.66 -0.28 -7.84
C VAL A 368 -9.79 -1.51 -8.03
N LEU A 369 -9.10 -1.64 -9.17
CA LEU A 369 -8.22 -2.79 -9.43
C LEU A 369 -7.04 -2.85 -8.44
N PHE A 370 -6.40 -1.71 -8.14
CA PHE A 370 -5.31 -1.66 -7.16
C PHE A 370 -5.80 -1.88 -5.73
N VAL A 371 -6.94 -1.31 -5.33
CA VAL A 371 -7.52 -1.54 -4.00
C VAL A 371 -7.92 -3.00 -3.82
N ALA A 372 -8.61 -3.60 -4.80
CA ALA A 372 -8.99 -5.01 -4.76
C ALA A 372 -7.76 -5.93 -4.71
N SER A 373 -6.77 -5.67 -5.58
CA SER A 373 -5.48 -6.39 -5.57
C SER A 373 -4.82 -6.33 -4.19
N ASN A 374 -4.70 -5.13 -3.62
CA ASN A 374 -4.01 -4.92 -2.34
C ASN A 374 -4.77 -5.55 -1.17
N LEU A 375 -6.11 -5.49 -1.14
CA LEU A 375 -6.92 -6.11 -0.09
C LEU A 375 -6.79 -7.64 -0.10
N ILE A 376 -6.81 -8.24 -1.30
CA ILE A 376 -6.72 -9.70 -1.46
C ILE A 376 -5.32 -10.22 -1.04
N ASP A 377 -4.25 -9.46 -1.27
CA ASP A 377 -2.87 -9.85 -0.92
C ASP A 377 -2.36 -9.22 0.40
N MET A 378 -3.22 -8.53 1.15
CA MET A 378 -2.81 -7.74 2.33
C MET A 378 -2.21 -8.64 3.43
N GLN A 379 -2.79 -9.82 3.64
CA GLN A 379 -2.35 -10.75 4.67
C GLN A 379 -0.88 -11.14 4.48
N THR A 380 -0.52 -11.66 3.30
CA THR A 380 0.86 -12.06 2.97
C THR A 380 1.80 -10.86 3.03
N SER A 381 1.34 -9.72 2.54
CA SER A 381 2.13 -8.48 2.51
C SER A 381 2.51 -8.00 3.91
N ILE A 382 1.56 -7.95 4.85
CA ILE A 382 1.82 -7.51 6.24
C ILE A 382 2.74 -8.50 6.96
N MET A 383 2.54 -9.81 6.75
CA MET A 383 3.40 -10.84 7.33
C MET A 383 4.85 -10.69 6.84
N TYR A 384 5.05 -10.56 5.53
CA TYR A 384 6.37 -10.31 4.96
C TYR A 384 6.97 -9.01 5.49
N LEU A 385 6.22 -7.91 5.43
CA LEU A 385 6.65 -6.59 5.87
C LEU A 385 7.19 -6.63 7.32
N ARG A 386 6.45 -7.26 8.24
CA ARG A 386 6.85 -7.37 9.64
C ARG A 386 8.09 -8.24 9.82
N GLU A 387 8.09 -9.44 9.25
CA GLU A 387 9.18 -10.41 9.46
C GLU A 387 10.53 -9.90 8.94
N VAL A 388 10.53 -9.19 7.81
CA VAL A 388 11.74 -8.56 7.26
C VAL A 388 12.12 -7.31 8.04
N ASN A 389 11.15 -6.49 8.48
CA ASN A 389 11.44 -5.25 9.21
C ASN A 389 12.19 -5.49 10.53
N VAL A 390 11.89 -6.57 11.26
CA VAL A 390 12.57 -6.89 12.54
C VAL A 390 14.08 -7.02 12.37
N PHE A 391 14.56 -7.50 11.23
CA PHE A 391 16.00 -7.58 10.93
C PHE A 391 16.52 -6.29 10.31
N ASN A 392 15.73 -5.70 9.41
CA ASN A 392 16.11 -4.49 8.68
C ASN A 392 16.20 -3.24 9.57
N GLU A 393 15.48 -3.19 10.68
CA GLU A 393 15.58 -2.11 11.67
C GLU A 393 16.93 -2.12 12.40
N VAL A 394 17.49 -3.31 12.67
CA VAL A 394 18.79 -3.45 13.34
C VAL A 394 19.93 -3.20 12.38
N THR A 395 19.94 -3.90 11.24
CA THR A 395 20.96 -3.74 10.19
C THR A 395 20.28 -3.45 8.85
N PRO A 396 20.14 -2.18 8.45
CA PRO A 396 19.42 -1.82 7.25
C PRO A 396 20.05 -2.36 5.97
N ASN A 397 19.27 -3.11 5.20
CA ASN A 397 19.59 -3.52 3.84
C ASN A 397 18.81 -2.63 2.87
N PHE A 398 19.51 -1.93 1.97
CA PHE A 398 18.86 -0.98 1.06
C PHE A 398 17.80 -1.64 0.16
N GLY A 399 18.10 -2.82 -0.40
CA GLY A 399 17.18 -3.53 -1.28
C GLY A 399 15.90 -3.96 -0.55
N MET A 400 16.04 -4.49 0.66
CA MET A 400 14.88 -4.84 1.49
C MET A 400 14.11 -3.60 1.93
N SER A 401 14.80 -2.53 2.35
CA SER A 401 14.17 -1.25 2.72
C SER A 401 13.31 -0.70 1.58
N LEU A 402 13.81 -0.75 0.34
CA LEU A 402 13.07 -0.32 -0.85
C LEU A 402 11.83 -1.19 -1.10
N GLN A 403 11.95 -2.52 -0.95
CA GLN A 403 10.81 -3.44 -1.05
C GLN A 403 9.74 -3.15 0.01
N LEU A 404 10.14 -2.98 1.28
CA LEU A 404 9.23 -2.65 2.39
C LEU A 404 8.53 -1.31 2.16
N PHE A 405 9.25 -0.31 1.62
CA PHE A 405 8.65 0.97 1.25
C PHE A 405 7.65 0.80 0.11
N ALA A 406 7.97 0.00 -0.91
CA ALA A 406 7.07 -0.34 -1.99
C ALA A 406 5.79 -1.04 -1.51
N ILE A 407 5.88 -2.00 -0.57
CA ILE A 407 4.70 -2.62 0.07
C ILE A 407 3.85 -1.55 0.78
N SER A 408 4.50 -0.62 1.50
CA SER A 408 3.80 0.45 2.23
C SER A 408 3.04 1.38 1.28
N THR A 409 3.51 1.59 0.05
CA THR A 409 2.79 2.39 -0.96
C THR A 409 1.44 1.77 -1.38
N ARG A 410 1.20 0.48 -1.13
CA ARG A 410 -0.11 -0.16 -1.37
C ARG A 410 -1.24 0.50 -0.56
N LEU A 411 -0.93 0.97 0.65
CA LEU A 411 -1.88 1.64 1.54
C LEU A 411 -2.35 2.99 0.96
N LEU A 412 -1.54 3.63 0.11
CA LEU A 412 -1.91 4.88 -0.56
C LEU A 412 -3.14 4.68 -1.48
N TRP A 413 -3.24 3.53 -2.15
CA TRP A 413 -4.38 3.20 -2.98
C TRP A 413 -5.65 3.01 -2.15
N MET A 414 -5.54 2.40 -0.96
CA MET A 414 -6.67 2.29 -0.04
C MET A 414 -7.15 3.65 0.43
N ASN A 415 -6.21 4.56 0.74
CA ASN A 415 -6.50 5.95 1.05
C ASN A 415 -7.34 6.65 -0.05
N VAL A 416 -6.94 6.51 -1.32
CA VAL A 416 -7.71 7.05 -2.46
C VAL A 416 -9.07 6.35 -2.61
N GLY A 417 -9.09 5.02 -2.48
CA GLY A 417 -10.30 4.22 -2.55
C GLY A 417 -11.33 4.60 -1.48
N LEU A 418 -10.88 4.88 -0.25
CA LEU A 418 -11.74 5.34 0.84
C LEU A 418 -12.42 6.68 0.52
N VAL A 419 -11.70 7.64 -0.07
CA VAL A 419 -12.30 8.93 -0.46
C VAL A 419 -13.33 8.73 -1.57
N LYS A 420 -13.01 7.93 -2.60
CA LYS A 420 -13.95 7.62 -3.68
C LYS A 420 -15.21 6.94 -3.17
N LEU A 421 -15.06 5.94 -2.31
CA LEU A 421 -16.18 5.25 -1.68
C LEU A 421 -17.01 6.23 -0.84
N ALA A 422 -16.37 7.11 -0.07
CA ALA A 422 -17.06 8.15 0.69
C ALA A 422 -17.86 9.09 -0.23
N LYS A 423 -17.35 9.49 -1.40
CA LYS A 423 -18.12 10.30 -2.37
C LYS A 423 -19.37 9.55 -2.84
N ILE A 424 -19.25 8.27 -3.19
CA ILE A 424 -20.39 7.45 -3.60
C ILE A 424 -21.42 7.33 -2.45
N VAL A 425 -20.98 7.03 -1.23
CA VAL A 425 -21.86 6.94 -0.06
C VAL A 425 -22.57 8.26 0.20
N VAL A 426 -21.87 9.40 0.12
CA VAL A 426 -22.49 10.73 0.29
C VAL A 426 -23.52 11.02 -0.79
N HIS A 427 -23.26 10.62 -2.04
CA HIS A 427 -24.22 10.79 -3.13
C HIS A 427 -25.51 9.97 -2.89
N VAL A 428 -25.38 8.74 -2.37
CA VAL A 428 -26.53 7.85 -2.10
C VAL A 428 -27.30 8.27 -0.85
N VAL A 429 -26.61 8.59 0.25
CA VAL A 429 -27.23 8.89 1.55
C VAL A 429 -27.75 10.32 1.64
N ALA A 430 -27.08 11.26 0.98
CA ALA A 430 -27.43 12.69 0.99
C ALA A 430 -27.48 13.24 -0.45
N PRO A 431 -28.46 12.81 -1.26
CA PRO A 431 -28.54 13.19 -2.67
C PRO A 431 -28.69 14.71 -2.81
N ALA A 432 -27.90 15.28 -3.71
CA ALA A 432 -28.01 16.67 -4.11
C ALA A 432 -28.95 16.79 -5.31
N SER A 433 -29.67 17.90 -5.42
CA SER A 433 -30.52 18.21 -6.58
C SER A 433 -29.76 18.92 -7.70
N TYR A 434 -28.62 19.54 -7.39
CA TYR A 434 -27.77 20.21 -8.38
C TYR A 434 -26.29 20.21 -7.97
N SER A 435 -25.41 20.38 -8.97
CA SER A 435 -23.96 20.44 -8.80
C SER A 435 -23.53 21.60 -7.90
N GLY A 436 -22.87 21.29 -6.78
CA GLY A 436 -22.41 22.27 -5.78
C GLY A 436 -23.35 22.51 -4.59
N GLN A 437 -24.48 21.80 -4.48
CA GLN A 437 -25.38 21.90 -3.32
C GLN A 437 -24.82 21.22 -2.07
N SER A 438 -24.22 20.04 -2.21
CA SER A 438 -23.76 19.24 -1.07
C SER A 438 -22.55 19.89 -0.39
N ARG A 439 -22.65 20.18 0.91
CA ARG A 439 -21.52 20.71 1.68
C ARG A 439 -20.43 19.66 1.90
N LEU A 440 -20.85 18.41 2.14
CA LEU A 440 -19.96 17.30 2.48
C LEU A 440 -19.15 16.82 1.28
N MET A 441 -19.79 16.69 0.11
CA MET A 441 -19.12 16.26 -1.12
C MET A 441 -17.94 17.17 -1.49
N GLY A 442 -18.07 18.47 -1.23
CA GLY A 442 -17.00 19.45 -1.49
C GLY A 442 -15.75 19.26 -0.62
N LEU A 443 -15.87 18.59 0.53
CA LEU A 443 -14.75 18.32 1.45
C LEU A 443 -13.98 17.03 1.10
N LEU A 444 -14.55 16.17 0.25
CA LEU A 444 -13.97 14.89 -0.16
C LEU A 444 -13.08 15.03 -1.40
N ASN A 445 -12.31 16.12 -1.46
CA ASN A 445 -11.37 16.39 -2.56
C ASN A 445 -10.07 16.99 -1.99
N LEU A 446 -8.95 16.65 -2.62
CA LEU A 446 -7.62 17.18 -2.37
C LEU A 446 -7.21 18.12 -3.49
N SER A 447 -6.46 19.16 -3.13
CA SER A 447 -6.02 20.18 -4.09
C SER A 447 -5.06 19.63 -5.14
N SER A 448 -4.16 18.72 -4.73
CA SER A 448 -3.02 18.26 -5.52
C SER A 448 -2.58 16.84 -5.16
N VAL A 449 -1.77 16.24 -6.03
CA VAL A 449 -1.13 14.95 -5.75
C VAL A 449 -0.20 15.04 -4.53
N THR A 450 0.44 16.19 -4.31
CA THR A 450 1.31 16.42 -3.15
C THR A 450 0.55 16.32 -1.83
N ALA A 451 -0.69 16.84 -1.77
CA ALA A 451 -1.54 16.67 -0.60
C ALA A 451 -1.87 15.20 -0.33
N LEU A 452 -2.08 14.39 -1.38
CA LEU A 452 -2.26 12.95 -1.23
C LEU A 452 -1.00 12.27 -0.65
N TYR A 453 0.19 12.64 -1.11
CA TYR A 453 1.45 12.08 -0.59
C TYR A 453 1.72 12.44 0.87
N LEU A 454 1.17 13.54 1.38
CA LEU A 454 1.22 13.84 2.82
C LEU A 454 0.59 12.72 3.64
N SER A 455 -0.47 12.09 3.12
CA SER A 455 -1.10 10.93 3.78
C SER A 455 -0.19 9.70 3.85
N ALA A 456 0.81 9.58 2.97
CA ALA A 456 1.72 8.43 2.93
C ALA A 456 2.70 8.38 4.12
N ILE A 457 3.00 9.52 4.74
CA ILE A 457 3.96 9.61 5.86
C ILE A 457 3.50 8.73 7.03
N MET A 458 2.22 8.80 7.39
CA MET A 458 1.65 7.99 8.48
C MET A 458 1.61 6.50 8.13
N LEU A 459 1.49 6.15 6.84
CA LEU A 459 1.42 4.76 6.37
C LEU A 459 2.73 4.01 6.57
N TYR A 460 3.87 4.73 6.63
CA TYR A 460 5.17 4.12 6.92
C TYR A 460 5.28 3.59 8.36
N TYR A 461 4.46 4.11 9.29
CA TYR A 461 4.48 3.70 10.69
C TYR A 461 3.63 2.47 10.99
N VAL A 462 3.04 1.81 9.98
CA VAL A 462 2.24 0.60 10.17
C VAL A 462 3.02 -0.57 10.80
N PRO A 463 4.25 -0.93 10.39
CA PRO A 463 5.00 -2.00 11.05
C PRO A 463 5.33 -1.69 12.53
N PRO A 464 5.88 -0.49 12.87
CA PRO A 464 6.06 -0.10 14.27
C PRO A 464 4.75 -0.10 15.07
N TYR A 465 3.64 0.26 14.43
CA TYR A 465 2.33 0.24 15.08
C TYR A 465 1.85 -1.18 15.42
N ILE A 466 2.12 -2.17 14.56
CA ILE A 466 1.83 -3.58 14.86
C ILE A 466 2.65 -4.06 16.06
N GLU A 467 3.94 -3.71 16.14
CA GLU A 467 4.77 -4.07 17.30
C GLU A 467 4.32 -3.32 18.57
N TYR A 468 3.89 -2.07 18.45
CA TYR A 468 3.29 -1.32 19.57
C TYR A 468 2.01 -2.00 20.07
N ASN A 469 1.12 -2.42 19.15
CA ASN A 469 -0.12 -3.12 19.47
C ASN A 469 0.11 -4.45 20.20
N ASN A 470 1.26 -5.09 19.96
CA ASN A 470 1.62 -6.39 20.53
C ASN A 470 2.74 -6.26 21.57
N LYS A 471 2.87 -5.09 22.19
CA LYS A 471 3.97 -4.78 23.11
C LYS A 471 3.88 -5.55 24.42
N SER A 472 2.68 -5.72 24.98
CA SER A 472 2.46 -6.56 26.15
C SER A 472 2.39 -8.03 25.73
N ARG A 473 3.56 -8.68 25.65
CA ARG A 473 3.69 -10.07 25.18
C ARG A 473 4.46 -10.95 26.14
N VAL A 474 4.01 -12.20 26.28
CA VAL A 474 4.69 -13.25 27.04
C VAL A 474 4.64 -14.55 26.26
N ASP A 475 5.76 -15.28 26.21
CA ASP A 475 5.82 -16.59 25.58
C ASP A 475 5.83 -17.68 26.65
N VAL A 476 4.81 -18.55 26.65
CA VAL A 476 4.80 -19.77 27.47
C VAL A 476 5.37 -20.90 26.64
N ARG A 477 6.40 -21.57 27.14
CA ARG A 477 7.07 -22.70 26.48
C ARG A 477 6.52 -24.02 26.99
N HIS A 478 6.51 -25.05 26.14
CA HIS A 478 6.06 -26.40 26.49
C HIS A 478 6.79 -27.04 27.69
N LYS A 479 7.97 -26.52 28.02
CA LYS A 479 8.78 -26.98 29.16
C LYS A 479 8.32 -26.44 30.50
N VAL A 480 7.60 -25.32 30.48
CA VAL A 480 7.02 -24.71 31.69
C VAL A 480 5.68 -25.36 31.97
N GLU A 481 4.87 -25.54 30.93
CA GLU A 481 3.52 -26.07 31.02
C GLU A 481 3.14 -26.78 29.72
N GLN A 482 2.29 -27.80 29.80
CA GLN A 482 1.77 -28.49 28.62
C GLN A 482 0.93 -27.53 27.78
N LEU A 483 1.29 -27.33 26.51
CA LEU A 483 0.58 -26.41 25.61
C LEU A 483 -0.66 -27.05 24.97
N ASP A 484 -0.79 -28.38 25.03
CA ASP A 484 -1.94 -29.10 24.48
C ASP A 484 -3.23 -28.64 25.18
N GLY A 485 -4.26 -28.32 24.38
CA GLY A 485 -5.51 -27.74 24.88
C GLY A 485 -5.55 -26.21 24.90
N THR A 486 -4.42 -25.53 24.67
CA THR A 486 -4.39 -24.07 24.54
C THR A 486 -4.94 -23.66 23.17
N ARG A 487 -6.03 -22.89 23.17
CA ARG A 487 -6.65 -22.36 21.95
C ARG A 487 -6.05 -21.00 21.59
N VAL A 488 -5.66 -20.85 20.32
CA VAL A 488 -5.35 -19.57 19.69
C VAL A 488 -6.46 -19.27 18.70
N ASP A 489 -7.22 -18.21 18.96
CA ASP A 489 -8.27 -17.76 18.05
C ASP A 489 -7.69 -16.85 16.97
N PHE A 490 -8.22 -16.94 15.76
CA PHE A 490 -7.76 -16.12 14.64
C PHE A 490 -8.07 -14.64 14.87
N PHE A 491 -9.21 -14.32 15.50
CA PHE A 491 -9.60 -12.93 15.76
C PHE A 491 -8.71 -12.25 16.82
N ASP A 492 -8.23 -13.01 17.79
CA ASP A 492 -7.28 -12.55 18.82
C ASP A 492 -5.81 -12.72 18.39
N SER A 493 -5.58 -13.13 17.14
CA SER A 493 -4.26 -13.42 16.64
C SER A 493 -3.37 -12.19 16.52
N PHE A 494 -2.06 -12.42 16.49
CA PHE A 494 -1.02 -11.39 16.42
C PHE A 494 -1.27 -10.31 15.35
N TYR A 495 -1.84 -10.67 14.19
CA TYR A 495 -2.10 -9.71 13.10
C TYR A 495 -3.54 -9.20 13.07
N PHE A 496 -4.53 -10.08 13.27
CA PHE A 496 -5.92 -9.68 13.06
C PHE A 496 -6.38 -8.64 14.09
N ARG A 497 -5.98 -8.80 15.35
CA ARG A 497 -6.39 -7.92 16.45
C ARG A 497 -6.03 -6.44 16.25
N GLY A 498 -4.96 -6.13 15.52
CA GLY A 498 -4.55 -4.76 15.19
C GLY A 498 -5.27 -4.17 13.97
N SER A 499 -5.99 -4.99 13.20
CA SER A 499 -6.60 -4.59 11.92
C SER A 499 -7.68 -3.51 12.05
N PRO A 500 -8.59 -3.56 13.05
CA PRO A 500 -9.56 -2.49 13.25
C PRO A 500 -8.88 -1.15 13.51
N ALA A 501 -7.83 -1.15 14.32
CA ALA A 501 -7.10 0.07 14.69
C ALA A 501 -6.31 0.65 13.51
N ILE A 502 -5.70 -0.20 12.68
CA ILE A 502 -5.12 0.21 11.38
C ILE A 502 -6.20 0.81 10.48
N GLY A 503 -7.37 0.19 10.37
CA GLY A 503 -8.50 0.69 9.59
C GLY A 503 -8.97 2.07 10.03
N ILE A 504 -9.15 2.28 11.34
CA ILE A 504 -9.46 3.59 11.93
C ILE A 504 -8.34 4.59 11.62
N GLY A 505 -7.09 4.19 11.76
CA GLY A 505 -5.92 5.01 11.44
C GLY A 505 -5.90 5.48 9.99
N LEU A 506 -6.25 4.62 9.03
CA LEU A 506 -6.37 4.99 7.61
C LEU A 506 -7.45 6.06 7.40
N VAL A 507 -8.63 5.88 8.02
CA VAL A 507 -9.73 6.84 7.92
C VAL A 507 -9.35 8.19 8.54
N LEU A 508 -8.80 8.18 9.76
CA LEU A 508 -8.38 9.39 10.47
C LEU A 508 -7.25 10.12 9.74
N ASN A 509 -6.27 9.38 9.20
CA ASN A 509 -5.20 9.93 8.38
C ASN A 509 -5.77 10.69 7.17
N MET A 510 -6.68 10.07 6.43
CA MET A 510 -7.29 10.72 5.28
C MET A 510 -8.18 11.91 5.65
N ALA A 511 -8.99 11.78 6.71
CA ALA A 511 -9.81 12.87 7.23
C ALA A 511 -8.95 14.07 7.66
N GLY A 512 -7.83 13.83 8.34
CA GLY A 512 -6.88 14.85 8.77
C GLY A 512 -6.22 15.57 7.59
N VAL A 513 -5.78 14.82 6.57
CA VAL A 513 -5.17 15.40 5.36
C VAL A 513 -6.18 16.20 4.55
N LEU A 514 -7.41 15.71 4.37
CA LEU A 514 -8.50 16.45 3.72
C LEU A 514 -8.82 17.74 4.49
N ALA A 515 -8.96 17.67 5.82
CA ALA A 515 -9.24 18.83 6.65
C ALA A 515 -8.11 19.87 6.56
N PHE A 516 -6.85 19.42 6.64
CA PHE A 516 -5.69 20.28 6.51
C PHE A 516 -5.67 20.98 5.14
N ASP A 517 -5.87 20.23 4.04
CA ASP A 517 -5.90 20.79 2.69
C ASP A 517 -7.06 21.78 2.49
N GLN A 518 -8.27 21.45 2.97
CA GLN A 518 -9.45 22.31 2.86
C GLN A 518 -9.33 23.61 3.67
N VAL A 519 -8.75 23.55 4.88
CA VAL A 519 -8.55 24.71 5.76
C VAL A 519 -7.43 25.60 5.25
N THR A 520 -6.27 25.02 4.91
CA THR A 520 -5.12 25.80 4.44
C THR A 520 -5.35 26.44 3.07
N LEU A 521 -6.10 25.76 2.18
CA LEU A 521 -6.40 26.23 0.84
C LEU A 521 -7.85 26.72 0.69
N PHE A 522 -8.46 27.22 1.78
CA PHE A 522 -9.87 27.65 1.79
C PHE A 522 -10.24 28.62 0.66
N ALA A 523 -9.38 29.61 0.37
CA ALA A 523 -9.61 30.58 -0.71
C ALA A 523 -9.57 29.93 -2.11
N PHE A 524 -8.71 28.94 -2.30
CA PHE A 524 -8.65 28.16 -3.54
C PHE A 524 -9.93 27.34 -3.73
N TRP A 525 -10.36 26.62 -2.70
CA TRP A 525 -11.60 25.85 -2.74
C TRP A 525 -12.83 26.73 -2.97
N ARG A 526 -12.89 27.93 -2.37
CA ARG A 526 -13.99 28.89 -2.60
C ARG A 526 -14.02 29.39 -4.06
N ARG A 527 -12.87 29.49 -4.72
CA ARG A 527 -12.79 29.85 -6.15
C ARG A 527 -13.26 28.72 -7.04
N LEU A 528 -12.76 27.50 -6.84
CA LEU A 528 -13.16 26.31 -7.62
C LEU A 528 -14.67 26.07 -7.56
N LYS A 529 -15.30 26.24 -6.39
CA LYS A 529 -16.75 26.05 -6.21
C LYS A 529 -17.61 26.94 -7.13
N LYS A 530 -17.07 28.06 -7.61
CA LYS A 530 -17.77 29.00 -8.48
C LYS A 530 -17.68 28.66 -9.97
N ASN A 531 -16.71 27.85 -10.38
CA ASN A 531 -16.53 27.44 -11.78
C ASN A 531 -17.29 26.14 -12.11
N SER A 532 -18.00 26.09 -13.25
CA SER A 532 -18.79 24.92 -13.65
C SER A 532 -17.95 23.67 -13.87
N LEU A 533 -16.84 23.73 -14.62
CA LEU A 533 -15.99 22.55 -14.83
C LEU A 533 -15.39 22.03 -13.52
N SER A 534 -14.92 22.93 -12.65
CA SER A 534 -14.41 22.55 -11.34
C SER A 534 -15.51 21.93 -10.46
N ARG A 535 -16.75 22.40 -10.55
CA ARG A 535 -17.88 21.76 -9.85
C ARG A 535 -18.16 20.35 -10.37
N GLN A 536 -18.02 20.11 -11.67
CA GLN A 536 -18.14 18.77 -12.23
C GLN A 536 -17.12 17.80 -11.62
N ALA A 537 -15.87 18.24 -11.43
CA ALA A 537 -14.86 17.44 -10.72
C ALA A 537 -15.18 17.24 -9.24
N MET A 538 -15.51 18.32 -8.52
CA MET A 538 -15.65 18.29 -7.07
C MET A 538 -16.94 17.62 -6.59
N TYR A 539 -18.06 17.89 -7.24
CA TYR A 539 -19.41 17.56 -6.76
C TYR A 539 -20.13 16.52 -7.61
N ASN A 540 -19.78 16.42 -8.88
CA ASN A 540 -20.52 15.62 -9.85
C ASN A 540 -19.73 14.43 -10.43
N SER A 541 -18.65 14.06 -9.76
CA SER A 541 -17.90 12.85 -10.08
C SER A 541 -17.16 12.29 -8.88
N THR A 542 -16.63 11.08 -9.04
CA THR A 542 -15.72 10.41 -8.10
C THR A 542 -14.29 10.95 -8.11
N SER A 543 -13.99 12.05 -8.82
CA SER A 543 -12.66 12.67 -8.80
C SER A 543 -12.24 13.04 -7.38
N VAL A 544 -11.01 12.73 -7.00
CA VAL A 544 -10.46 13.03 -5.66
C VAL A 544 -9.45 14.16 -5.71
N LEU A 545 -8.72 14.32 -6.81
CA LEU A 545 -7.67 15.32 -6.97
C LEU A 545 -8.10 16.39 -7.97
N CYS A 546 -8.02 17.67 -7.60
CA CYS A 546 -8.52 18.79 -8.43
C CYS A 546 -7.43 19.59 -9.18
N GLU A 547 -6.17 19.15 -9.18
CA GLU A 547 -5.03 19.85 -9.81
C GLU A 547 -5.23 20.11 -11.32
N TYR A 548 -5.99 19.29 -12.04
CA TYR A 548 -6.23 19.49 -13.48
C TYR A 548 -7.29 20.54 -13.82
N VAL A 549 -7.92 21.16 -12.81
CA VAL A 549 -8.92 22.24 -12.95
C VAL A 549 -8.58 23.46 -12.07
N ASP A 550 -7.30 23.64 -11.75
CA ASP A 550 -6.80 24.68 -10.83
C ASP A 550 -6.67 26.08 -11.46
N ASP A 551 -6.72 26.18 -12.79
CA ASP A 551 -6.56 27.42 -13.60
C ASP A 551 -7.70 28.45 -13.47
N VAL A 552 -8.57 28.31 -12.46
CA VAL A 552 -9.69 29.22 -12.20
C VAL A 552 -9.20 30.53 -11.61
N HIS A 553 -9.49 31.62 -12.31
CA HIS A 553 -9.18 32.99 -11.90
C HIS A 553 -10.44 33.85 -11.85
N HIS A 554 -10.35 35.05 -11.26
CA HIS A 554 -11.47 36.00 -11.31
C HIS A 554 -11.45 36.72 -12.66
N ALA A 555 -12.61 36.87 -13.29
CA ALA A 555 -12.76 37.67 -14.49
C ALA A 555 -12.29 39.10 -14.23
N THR A 556 -11.62 39.68 -15.23
CA THR A 556 -11.11 41.07 -15.22
C THR A 556 -12.22 42.11 -15.35
N THR A 557 -13.45 41.69 -15.65
CA THR A 557 -14.66 42.51 -15.73
C THR A 557 -15.29 42.70 -14.34
N ASP A 558 -16.12 43.74 -14.18
CA ASP A 558 -16.69 44.19 -12.89
C ASP A 558 -17.40 43.10 -12.07
N ASP A 559 -17.82 42.00 -12.70
CA ASP A 559 -18.64 40.95 -12.08
C ASP A 559 -17.90 39.97 -11.15
N LYS A 560 -16.56 40.03 -11.04
CA LYS A 560 -15.74 39.14 -10.16
C LYS A 560 -16.08 37.64 -10.27
N SER A 561 -16.67 37.20 -11.39
CA SER A 561 -17.04 35.80 -11.65
C SER A 561 -15.79 34.93 -11.73
N ALA A 562 -15.86 33.67 -11.29
CA ALA A 562 -14.72 32.77 -11.36
C ALA A 562 -14.72 32.06 -12.72
N VAL A 563 -13.71 32.32 -13.53
CA VAL A 563 -13.64 31.92 -14.93
C VAL A 563 -12.35 31.15 -15.20
N MET A 564 -12.38 30.24 -16.16
CA MET A 564 -11.23 29.46 -16.60
C MET A 564 -11.13 29.47 -18.12
N GLU A 565 -9.98 29.89 -18.65
CA GLU A 565 -9.69 29.78 -20.08
C GLU A 565 -9.18 28.37 -20.40
N CYS A 566 -10.01 27.57 -21.08
CA CYS A 566 -9.67 26.20 -21.44
C CYS A 566 -9.56 26.05 -22.95
N LYS A 567 -8.41 25.57 -23.44
CA LYS A 567 -8.26 25.21 -24.86
C LYS A 567 -9.21 24.07 -25.22
N ALA A 568 -9.88 24.16 -26.36
CA ALA A 568 -10.83 23.14 -26.82
C ALA A 568 -10.21 21.72 -26.84
N ARG A 569 -8.93 21.59 -27.20
CA ARG A 569 -8.21 20.30 -27.17
C ARG A 569 -8.09 19.72 -25.76
N ARG A 570 -7.80 20.55 -24.76
CA ARG A 570 -7.74 20.11 -23.35
C ARG A 570 -9.12 19.70 -22.88
N LEU A 571 -10.13 20.54 -23.13
CA LEU A 571 -11.50 20.28 -22.70
C LEU A 571 -12.05 18.97 -23.27
N SER A 572 -11.73 18.66 -24.53
CA SER A 572 -12.12 17.41 -25.18
C SER A 572 -11.48 16.17 -24.55
N THR A 573 -10.18 16.21 -24.26
CA THR A 573 -9.53 15.11 -23.52
C THR A 573 -10.10 14.97 -22.11
N LEU A 574 -10.44 16.08 -21.44
CA LEU A 574 -11.09 16.03 -20.13
C LEU A 574 -12.49 15.41 -20.22
N GLN A 575 -13.29 15.77 -21.23
CA GLN A 575 -14.63 15.21 -21.44
C GLN A 575 -14.58 13.67 -21.50
N TRP A 576 -13.71 13.12 -22.36
CA TRP A 576 -13.50 11.68 -22.44
C TRP A 576 -13.08 11.07 -21.10
N TYR A 577 -12.15 11.72 -20.39
CA TYR A 577 -11.68 11.21 -19.10
C TYR A 577 -12.80 11.14 -18.05
N PHE A 578 -13.67 12.16 -17.98
CA PHE A 578 -14.86 12.13 -17.13
C PHE A 578 -15.81 10.99 -17.47
N MET A 579 -16.03 10.75 -18.77
CA MET A 579 -17.02 9.79 -19.23
C MET A 579 -16.52 8.33 -19.22
N SER A 580 -15.22 8.10 -19.35
CA SER A 580 -14.63 6.76 -19.48
C SER A 580 -13.88 6.28 -18.24
N HIS A 581 -13.30 7.18 -17.45
CA HIS A 581 -12.46 6.81 -16.30
C HIS A 581 -13.07 7.15 -14.93
N MET A 582 -14.16 7.92 -14.88
CA MET A 582 -14.80 8.32 -13.63
C MET A 582 -16.30 8.03 -13.68
N LEU A 583 -16.87 7.73 -12.52
CA LEU A 583 -18.30 7.72 -12.33
C LEU A 583 -18.77 9.17 -12.14
N CYS A 584 -19.63 9.59 -13.05
CA CYS A 584 -20.29 10.88 -13.01
C CYS A 584 -21.68 10.72 -12.36
N PHE A 585 -22.05 11.65 -11.47
CA PHE A 585 -23.28 11.54 -10.68
C PHE A 585 -24.53 12.11 -11.39
N GLY A 586 -24.35 12.76 -12.54
CA GLY A 586 -25.46 13.23 -13.38
C GLY A 586 -26.29 14.38 -12.80
N LEU A 587 -25.69 15.18 -11.91
CA LEU A 587 -26.36 16.32 -11.29
C LEU A 587 -26.45 17.50 -12.28
N PRO A 588 -27.61 18.17 -12.43
CA PRO A 588 -27.73 19.34 -13.28
C PRO A 588 -26.98 20.54 -12.67
N GLU A 589 -26.57 21.48 -13.52
CA GLU A 589 -26.04 22.76 -13.05
C GLU A 589 -27.14 23.63 -12.44
N LYS A 590 -26.78 24.49 -11.47
CA LYS A 590 -27.75 25.30 -10.69
C LYS A 590 -28.67 26.15 -11.58
N GLU A 591 -28.14 26.67 -12.69
CA GLU A 591 -28.90 27.50 -13.64
C GLU A 591 -29.88 26.66 -14.49
N MET A 592 -29.50 25.41 -14.80
CA MET A 592 -30.35 24.42 -15.49
C MET A 592 -31.47 23.89 -14.58
N ALA A 593 -31.17 23.64 -13.31
CA ALA A 593 -32.16 23.22 -12.32
C ALA A 593 -33.28 24.24 -12.14
N LYS A 594 -32.96 25.55 -12.24
CA LYS A 594 -33.95 26.64 -12.21
C LYS A 594 -34.80 26.69 -13.48
N LYS A 595 -34.21 26.42 -14.65
CA LYS A 595 -34.94 26.35 -15.94
C LYS A 595 -35.80 25.09 -16.07
N LYS A 596 -35.51 23.98 -15.37
CA LYS A 596 -36.33 22.76 -15.38
C LYS A 596 -37.79 22.97 -14.90
N GLY A 597 -38.10 24.11 -14.26
CA GLY A 597 -39.47 24.55 -13.96
C GLY A 597 -40.22 25.22 -15.13
N VAL A 598 -39.57 25.44 -16.28
CA VAL A 598 -40.16 26.00 -17.50
C VAL A 598 -39.71 25.11 -18.66
N ALA A 599 -40.63 24.31 -19.19
CA ALA A 599 -40.39 23.29 -20.22
C ALA A 599 -39.41 23.76 -21.33
N VAL A 600 -38.33 23.00 -21.51
CA VAL A 600 -37.37 23.20 -22.61
C VAL A 600 -37.96 22.56 -23.87
N THR A 601 -38.75 23.32 -24.62
CA THR A 601 -39.04 23.01 -26.01
C THR A 601 -37.85 23.48 -26.83
N ALA A 602 -37.11 22.54 -27.42
CA ALA A 602 -36.03 22.82 -28.36
C ALA A 602 -36.55 23.74 -29.48
N THR A 603 -36.13 25.00 -29.47
CA THR A 603 -36.35 25.92 -30.59
C THR A 603 -35.00 26.23 -31.19
N THR A 604 -34.82 25.81 -32.44
CA THR A 604 -33.63 26.05 -33.26
C THR A 604 -33.50 27.54 -33.57
N THR A 605 -32.49 28.20 -33.01
CA THR A 605 -31.94 29.43 -33.59
C THR A 605 -30.70 29.08 -34.41
N LYS A 606 -30.69 29.54 -35.67
CA LYS A 606 -29.55 29.43 -36.59
C LYS A 606 -28.35 30.17 -35.98
N ASP A 607 -27.20 29.50 -35.94
CA ASP A 607 -25.90 30.14 -35.72
C ASP A 607 -25.70 31.22 -36.79
N ASP A 608 -25.58 32.47 -36.36
CA ASP A 608 -25.13 33.58 -37.20
C ASP A 608 -23.59 33.53 -37.27
N PRO A 609 -22.98 33.33 -38.46
CA PRO A 609 -21.55 33.05 -38.57
C PRO A 609 -20.66 34.29 -38.42
N THR A 610 -21.19 35.41 -37.89
CA THR A 610 -20.52 36.72 -37.86
C THR A 610 -20.21 37.27 -36.46
N SER A 611 -20.47 36.54 -35.37
CA SER A 611 -19.99 36.99 -34.04
C SER A 611 -18.50 36.68 -33.89
N ASP A 612 -17.67 37.68 -34.20
CA ASP A 612 -16.24 37.68 -33.98
C ASP A 612 -15.89 37.39 -32.50
N GLY A 613 -15.40 36.16 -32.25
CA GLY A 613 -14.14 35.88 -31.56
C GLY A 613 -13.92 36.27 -30.09
N THR A 614 -14.71 37.13 -29.45
CA THR A 614 -14.33 37.72 -28.15
C THR A 614 -15.50 37.77 -27.17
N ASN A 615 -15.52 36.79 -26.24
CA ASN A 615 -16.31 36.71 -25.00
C ASN A 615 -17.58 35.84 -24.96
N ASN A 616 -17.69 34.78 -25.77
CA ASN A 616 -18.72 33.76 -25.46
C ASN A 616 -18.29 32.97 -24.22
N VAL A 617 -19.14 32.99 -23.20
CA VAL A 617 -18.91 32.29 -21.93
C VAL A 617 -19.67 30.96 -21.98
N TYR A 618 -19.01 29.89 -21.56
CA TYR A 618 -19.57 28.54 -21.60
C TYR A 618 -19.75 27.98 -20.21
N ILE A 619 -20.73 27.09 -20.06
CA ILE A 619 -20.98 26.34 -18.83
C ILE A 619 -20.84 24.85 -19.14
N VAL A 620 -20.09 24.13 -18.30
CA VAL A 620 -20.00 22.68 -18.39
C VAL A 620 -21.06 22.06 -17.49
N ALA A 621 -21.91 21.21 -18.07
CA ALA A 621 -22.99 20.54 -17.36
C ALA A 621 -22.96 19.03 -17.61
N GLN A 622 -23.68 18.27 -16.78
CA GLN A 622 -23.97 16.86 -17.01
C GLN A 622 -25.47 16.64 -17.17
N ASP A 623 -25.85 15.64 -17.96
CA ASP A 623 -27.21 15.08 -17.99
C ASP A 623 -27.42 14.05 -16.86
N GLU A 624 -28.62 13.49 -16.77
CA GLU A 624 -28.95 12.44 -15.80
C GLU A 624 -28.18 11.12 -16.05
N GLY A 625 -27.69 10.91 -17.28
CA GLY A 625 -26.84 9.77 -17.66
C GLY A 625 -25.36 9.92 -17.28
N GLY A 626 -24.97 11.09 -16.76
CA GLY A 626 -23.58 11.41 -16.42
C GLY A 626 -22.71 11.80 -17.62
N HIS A 627 -23.29 12.06 -18.79
CA HIS A 627 -22.57 12.58 -19.96
C HIS A 627 -22.31 14.08 -19.80
N LEU A 628 -21.13 14.51 -20.23
CA LEU A 628 -20.66 15.88 -20.03
C LEU A 628 -20.88 16.71 -21.32
N PHE A 629 -21.57 17.84 -21.19
CA PHE A 629 -21.89 18.77 -22.29
C PHE A 629 -21.34 20.15 -22.05
N LEU A 630 -21.13 20.88 -23.15
CA LEU A 630 -20.79 22.30 -23.14
C LEU A 630 -22.03 23.10 -23.54
N LEU A 631 -22.43 24.04 -22.69
CA LEU A 631 -23.54 24.95 -22.92
C LEU A 631 -23.02 26.34 -23.27
N ASP A 632 -23.68 27.04 -24.19
CA ASP A 632 -23.41 28.44 -24.49
C ASP A 632 -24.10 29.40 -23.49
N ASP A 633 -23.98 30.70 -23.74
CA ASP A 633 -24.57 31.78 -22.93
C ASP A 633 -26.11 31.72 -22.85
N HIS A 634 -26.77 31.01 -23.78
CA HIS A 634 -28.22 30.79 -23.78
C HIS A 634 -28.64 29.49 -23.10
N LEU A 635 -27.67 28.73 -22.57
CA LEU A 635 -27.83 27.37 -22.01
C LEU A 635 -28.23 26.33 -23.07
N VAL A 636 -27.81 26.52 -24.32
CA VAL A 636 -28.00 25.57 -25.41
C VAL A 636 -26.74 24.72 -25.59
N ALA A 637 -26.92 23.41 -25.78
CA ALA A 637 -25.80 22.48 -25.95
C ALA A 637 -25.06 22.72 -27.27
N VAL A 638 -23.75 22.91 -27.19
CA VAL A 638 -22.85 23.02 -28.34
C VAL A 638 -22.69 21.65 -28.98
N LYS A 639 -23.09 21.51 -30.24
CA LYS A 639 -22.99 20.24 -31.00
C LYS A 639 -21.53 19.81 -31.19
N SER A 640 -21.27 18.50 -31.17
CA SER A 640 -19.92 17.92 -31.38
C SER A 640 -19.24 18.40 -32.65
N LEU A 641 -19.94 18.53 -33.77
CA LEU A 641 -19.34 19.00 -35.02
C LEU A 641 -18.75 20.41 -34.88
N ALA A 642 -19.53 21.34 -34.31
CA ALA A 642 -19.10 22.71 -34.09
C ALA A 642 -17.91 22.78 -33.11
N PHE A 643 -17.92 21.94 -32.07
CA PHE A 643 -16.81 21.90 -31.12
C PHE A 643 -15.56 21.20 -31.68
N ASN A 644 -15.70 20.16 -32.49
CA ASN A 644 -14.58 19.49 -33.17
C ASN A 644 -13.85 20.44 -34.14
N ILE A 645 -14.54 21.38 -34.78
CA ILE A 645 -13.90 22.46 -35.56
C ILE A 645 -13.05 23.37 -34.65
N LYS A 646 -13.57 23.74 -33.47
CA LYS A 646 -12.83 24.50 -32.45
C LYS A 646 -11.61 23.73 -31.93
N ILE A 647 -11.69 22.41 -31.81
CA ILE A 647 -10.57 21.52 -31.43
C ILE A 647 -9.45 21.56 -32.48
N LEU A 648 -9.79 21.47 -33.78
CA LEU A 648 -8.81 21.55 -34.87
C LEU A 648 -8.07 22.90 -34.83
N ARG A 649 -8.81 24.00 -34.63
CA ARG A 649 -8.26 25.37 -34.51
C ARG A 649 -7.61 25.67 -33.15
N ASN A 650 -7.77 24.79 -32.15
CA ASN A 650 -7.28 24.95 -30.78
C ASN A 650 -7.74 26.25 -30.09
N THR A 651 -8.97 26.68 -30.36
CA THR A 651 -9.50 27.93 -29.79
C THR A 651 -9.69 27.80 -28.28
N ALA A 652 -9.47 28.89 -27.54
CA ALA A 652 -9.80 28.96 -26.12
C ALA A 652 -11.32 29.12 -25.93
N ALA A 653 -11.86 28.43 -24.94
CA ALA A 653 -13.23 28.60 -24.47
C ALA A 653 -13.18 29.12 -23.03
N THR A 654 -13.95 30.16 -22.76
CA THR A 654 -14.04 30.80 -21.45
C THR A 654 -15.13 30.10 -20.64
N ILE A 655 -14.75 29.32 -19.63
CA ILE A 655 -15.69 28.53 -18.82
C ILE A 655 -16.02 29.28 -17.54
N LYS A 656 -17.30 29.49 -17.27
CA LYS A 656 -17.80 30.15 -16.04
C LYS A 656 -18.12 29.19 -14.93
#